data_AF-A0A1Z8WRR0-F1
#
_entry.id   AF-A0A1Z8WRR0-F1
#
_cell.length_a   1.000
_cell.length_b   1.000
_cell.length_c   1.000
_cell.angle_alpha   90.00
_cell.angle_beta   90.00
_cell.angle_gamma   90.00
#
_symmetry.space_group_name_H-M   'P 1'
#
loop_
_entity.id
_entity.type
_entity.pdbx_description
1 polymer ?
#
loop_
_entity_poly.entity_id
_entity_poly.type
_entity_poly.pdbx_seq_one_letter_code
_entity_poly.pdbx_strand_id
1 'polypeptide(L)'
;YPAFTTDSNGNTTNYSIPAQTNIRIKWRLQRFGGGGCDGAEYLWDTDYVASNDYDDLHAWFIGDFISPGAGKIIDEGPGLQEPTFTGTIATSASGIPCPAPFEPVFQFVQAVPGDVTSPLYLACKSGMYACRSHTTNIEAEIIVTRANNLIVWETEPADADPNLFYDSSESYNITGGYHMGGNANGDQNQTANQDAIVTLPFFNCYTFGNGVESYKILDALDGQAVNLGERVLAVSTQDFKEADRFAELTYSGLYSSNSNLNNLNEFNLGLVNFKDLETSFGPIMKLHSRETDILVFQEDKISYVLTGKNLISDSTGGGVIASVPQVLGTQIARIEEYGISYNPESFVSWGYDMYFTDTKRTAVLKLKGTSANNDALEVISDTGMRSYFRDQFNVQLNTQKLGGYDPYMDEYVLSTNGTSVPLPPVIIPCGTQKSLVNSTTQHQYTIELGNVIGNVVINYTINSGTMSVGVSWDGSTVASVTNATTSGTLNFDKSKNSPTTAIITITPNTTVSYDLVCDCPIQQGLTIIQIGLNSAEDSGKFIHNEFKWNDTLVTSPVSSNMMTFGADSQVASQYVVQQGIRSTGVFPYSGSDVTLRSNKINFDDYSWVVNKDNFAWLSSNTLYNNTASEITALLTASATIPNADVNSPSSGLYQATVTNITLPTANQYLYLIYDYRTTNSASFCYDASTESSACCGCGDYCTPYASSTGQSSISIACIQSASQTYYHDGFDALPVIGDTVYSSSICDGPSATKLTSGFYQIGVSNQWIQVNSNGIVSSTGSCAIKSFNSSVVDPQISTICTQTINQTYYHTGANTAPQAGDFAYSDQGVTILPNGYYRISSTEYLNLNQGTGQIAAVVTCTPPTYYPFNCKQQPNPSSACIYSGALDEVYYTTTPTGPGDGAGTKIYSDNQGTLVSSIILVYATGSPTVWFATQNGEIDGNGLQYC
;
A
#
# COMPACT_ATOMS: atom_id res chain seq x y z
N TYR A 1 -43.96 -10.82 -27.27
CA TYR A 1 -42.91 -9.87 -27.68
C TYR A 1 -41.61 -10.27 -27.00
N PRO A 2 -40.49 -10.43 -27.72
CA PRO A 2 -39.21 -10.80 -27.10
C PRO A 2 -38.68 -9.64 -26.24
N ALA A 3 -38.28 -9.93 -25.02
CA ALA A 3 -37.67 -8.99 -24.07
C ALA A 3 -36.20 -9.35 -23.81
N PHE A 4 -35.50 -9.81 -24.85
CA PHE A 4 -34.09 -10.18 -24.86
C PHE A 4 -33.44 -9.76 -26.17
N THR A 5 -32.11 -9.67 -26.18
CA THR A 5 -31.30 -9.51 -27.39
C THR A 5 -30.69 -10.86 -27.79
N THR A 6 -30.30 -11.00 -29.06
CA THR A 6 -29.60 -12.19 -29.56
C THR A 6 -28.30 -11.77 -30.21
N ASP A 7 -27.19 -12.38 -29.79
CA ASP A 7 -25.88 -12.13 -30.39
C ASP A 7 -25.72 -12.83 -31.75
N SER A 8 -24.59 -12.61 -32.42
CA SER A 8 -24.28 -13.24 -33.72
C SER A 8 -24.12 -14.76 -33.65
N ASN A 9 -23.94 -15.32 -32.44
CA ASN A 9 -23.79 -16.75 -32.19
C ASN A 9 -25.12 -17.42 -31.79
N GLY A 10 -26.21 -16.65 -31.67
CA GLY A 10 -27.54 -17.15 -31.29
C GLY A 10 -27.79 -17.23 -29.79
N ASN A 11 -26.88 -16.70 -28.95
CA ASN A 11 -27.12 -16.63 -27.50
C ASN A 11 -28.09 -15.50 -27.18
N THR A 12 -29.05 -15.78 -26.29
CA THR A 12 -30.06 -14.81 -25.87
C THR A 12 -29.72 -14.22 -24.51
N THR A 13 -29.82 -12.90 -24.37
CA THR A 13 -29.58 -12.20 -23.10
C THR A 13 -30.74 -11.27 -22.79
N ASN A 14 -31.36 -11.43 -21.62
CA ASN A 14 -32.34 -10.46 -21.11
C ASN A 14 -31.59 -9.15 -20.82
N TYR A 15 -32.03 -8.04 -21.42
CA TYR A 15 -31.30 -6.77 -21.32
C TYR A 15 -31.73 -5.97 -20.09
N SER A 16 -30.76 -5.40 -19.38
CA SER A 16 -31.01 -4.52 -18.23
C SER A 16 -31.59 -3.16 -18.66
N ILE A 17 -32.33 -2.54 -17.73
CA ILE A 17 -32.97 -1.23 -17.88
C ILE A 17 -32.34 -0.27 -16.86
N PRO A 18 -31.35 0.54 -17.24
CA PRO A 18 -30.80 1.57 -16.36
C PRO A 18 -31.83 2.64 -16.01
N ALA A 19 -31.67 3.29 -14.86
CA ALA A 19 -32.47 4.44 -14.45
C ALA A 19 -32.46 5.52 -15.55
N GLN A 20 -33.58 6.24 -15.71
CA GLN A 20 -33.82 7.23 -16.77
C GLN A 20 -33.92 6.68 -18.20
N THR A 21 -33.89 5.36 -18.39
CA THR A 21 -34.16 4.75 -19.71
C THR A 21 -35.58 5.08 -20.16
N ASN A 22 -35.72 5.56 -21.40
CA ASN A 22 -37.04 5.83 -22.00
C ASN A 22 -37.56 4.56 -22.68
N ILE A 23 -38.75 4.12 -22.28
CA ILE A 23 -39.41 2.91 -22.79
C ILE A 23 -40.78 3.29 -23.33
N ARG A 24 -40.96 3.13 -24.63
CA ARG A 24 -42.26 3.30 -25.28
C ARG A 24 -42.91 1.95 -25.53
N ILE A 25 -44.08 1.71 -24.95
CA ILE A 25 -44.88 0.51 -25.20
C ILE A 25 -45.98 0.86 -26.18
N LYS A 26 -46.04 0.12 -27.30
CA LYS A 26 -47.09 0.17 -28.30
C LYS A 26 -47.74 -1.20 -28.45
N TRP A 27 -49.03 -1.26 -28.17
CA TRP A 27 -49.85 -2.45 -28.38
C TRP A 27 -51.19 -2.08 -28.96
N ARG A 28 -51.61 -2.84 -29.96
CA ARG A 28 -52.90 -2.69 -30.59
C ARG A 28 -53.58 -4.04 -30.74
N LEU A 29 -54.78 -4.15 -30.18
CA LEU A 29 -55.66 -5.30 -30.38
C LEU A 29 -56.88 -4.79 -31.13
N GLN A 30 -57.18 -5.35 -32.29
CA GLN A 30 -58.29 -4.88 -33.11
C GLN A 30 -59.15 -6.04 -33.59
N ARG A 31 -60.46 -5.86 -33.41
CA ARG A 31 -61.51 -6.66 -34.05
C ARG A 31 -62.25 -5.77 -35.04
N PHE A 32 -62.26 -6.16 -36.31
CA PHE A 32 -63.03 -5.45 -37.34
C PHE A 32 -64.53 -5.70 -37.16
N GLY A 33 -65.31 -4.61 -37.10
CA GLY A 33 -66.77 -4.65 -37.13
C GLY A 33 -67.33 -5.02 -38.51
N GLY A 34 -68.59 -5.47 -38.56
CA GLY A 34 -69.26 -5.91 -39.78
C GLY A 34 -70.78 -6.00 -39.63
N GLY A 35 -71.47 -6.52 -40.65
CA GLY A 35 -72.92 -6.67 -40.63
C GLY A 35 -73.41 -7.60 -39.50
N GLY A 36 -73.91 -7.03 -38.41
CA GLY A 36 -74.42 -7.77 -37.23
C GLY A 36 -73.38 -8.05 -36.14
N CYS A 37 -72.25 -7.34 -36.12
CA CYS A 37 -71.28 -7.38 -35.03
C CYS A 37 -70.49 -6.07 -34.95
N ASP A 38 -70.35 -5.55 -33.74
CA ASP A 38 -69.67 -4.28 -33.52
C ASP A 38 -68.14 -4.48 -33.43
N GLY A 39 -67.41 -3.44 -33.87
CA GLY A 39 -65.95 -3.40 -33.77
C GLY A 39 -65.49 -3.15 -32.33
N ALA A 40 -64.27 -3.57 -32.03
CA ALA A 40 -63.62 -3.21 -30.78
C ALA A 40 -62.11 -3.10 -30.99
N GLU A 41 -61.48 -2.15 -30.33
CA GLU A 41 -60.07 -1.86 -30.42
C GLU A 41 -59.52 -1.44 -29.05
N TYR A 42 -58.37 -2.01 -28.69
CA TYR A 42 -57.56 -1.57 -27.56
C TYR A 42 -56.23 -1.06 -28.10
N LEU A 43 -55.86 0.17 -27.73
CA LEU A 43 -54.64 0.83 -28.15
C LEU A 43 -53.86 1.34 -26.93
N TRP A 44 -52.71 0.72 -26.66
CA TRP A 44 -51.74 1.19 -25.69
C TRP A 44 -50.58 1.82 -26.42
N ASP A 45 -50.37 3.13 -26.29
CA ASP A 45 -49.19 3.84 -26.80
C ASP A 45 -48.77 4.84 -25.72
N THR A 46 -47.75 4.50 -24.95
CA THR A 46 -47.32 5.31 -23.80
C THR A 46 -45.82 5.25 -23.63
N ASP A 47 -45.23 6.42 -23.38
CA ASP A 47 -43.83 6.59 -23.02
C ASP A 47 -43.68 6.54 -21.49
N TYR A 48 -42.72 5.74 -21.03
CA TYR A 48 -42.34 5.60 -19.63
C TYR A 48 -40.86 5.92 -19.46
N VAL A 49 -40.48 6.35 -18.26
CA VAL A 49 -39.09 6.58 -17.88
C VAL A 49 -38.79 5.71 -16.66
N ALA A 50 -37.78 4.86 -16.78
CA ALA A 50 -37.38 3.96 -15.70
C ALA A 50 -36.97 4.75 -14.45
N SER A 51 -37.58 4.44 -13.29
CA SER A 51 -37.27 5.16 -12.04
C SER A 51 -35.94 4.75 -11.39
N ASN A 52 -35.51 3.51 -11.60
CA ASN A 52 -34.30 2.90 -11.06
C ASN A 52 -33.62 1.99 -12.10
N ASP A 53 -32.48 1.41 -11.71
CA ASP A 53 -31.84 0.32 -12.45
C ASP A 53 -32.60 -1.00 -12.22
N TYR A 54 -32.97 -1.68 -13.30
CA TYR A 54 -33.64 -2.98 -13.27
C TYR A 54 -32.87 -4.02 -14.10
N ASP A 55 -32.87 -5.26 -13.63
CA ASP A 55 -32.14 -6.37 -14.27
C ASP A 55 -32.73 -6.79 -15.62
N ASP A 56 -34.05 -6.66 -15.79
CA ASP A 56 -34.75 -6.95 -17.03
C ASP A 56 -36.06 -6.16 -17.19
N LEU A 57 -36.75 -6.34 -18.32
CA LEU A 57 -38.01 -5.66 -18.61
C LEU A 57 -39.15 -6.06 -17.67
N HIS A 58 -39.16 -7.27 -17.10
CA HIS A 58 -40.20 -7.71 -16.14
C HIS A 58 -40.00 -7.03 -14.79
N ALA A 59 -38.77 -7.00 -14.29
CA ALA A 59 -38.40 -6.29 -13.07
C ALA A 59 -38.77 -4.81 -13.16
N TRP A 60 -38.51 -4.17 -14.31
CA TRP A 60 -38.96 -2.81 -14.57
C TRP A 60 -40.49 -2.67 -14.58
N PHE A 61 -41.20 -3.56 -15.31
CA PHE A 61 -42.66 -3.52 -15.43
C PHE A 61 -43.36 -3.63 -14.07
N ILE A 62 -42.82 -4.46 -13.16
CA ILE A 62 -43.32 -4.62 -11.79
C ILE A 62 -42.90 -3.44 -10.91
N GLY A 63 -41.61 -3.08 -10.96
CA GLY A 63 -41.01 -2.07 -10.09
C GLY A 63 -41.57 -0.66 -10.31
N ASP A 64 -41.90 -0.32 -11.55
CA ASP A 64 -42.53 0.97 -11.91
C ASP A 64 -44.06 0.90 -11.98
N PHE A 65 -44.67 -0.19 -11.51
CA PHE A 65 -46.12 -0.40 -11.49
C PHE A 65 -46.78 -0.16 -12.85
N ILE A 66 -46.13 -0.63 -13.93
CA ILE A 66 -46.64 -0.46 -15.28
C ILE A 66 -47.93 -1.27 -15.43
N SER A 67 -48.98 -0.60 -15.91
CA SER A 67 -50.29 -1.21 -16.09
C SER A 67 -50.76 -1.07 -17.53
N PRO A 68 -51.18 -2.18 -18.19
CA PRO A 68 -51.80 -2.11 -19.51
C PRO A 68 -53.15 -1.36 -19.46
N GLY A 69 -53.75 -1.14 -18.28
CA GLY A 69 -54.96 -0.30 -18.14
C GLY A 69 -54.74 1.17 -18.51
N ALA A 70 -53.49 1.60 -18.77
CA ALA A 70 -53.19 2.91 -19.37
C ALA A 70 -53.60 3.01 -20.85
N GLY A 71 -53.86 1.87 -21.51
CA GLY A 71 -54.30 1.84 -22.90
C GLY A 71 -55.73 2.34 -23.09
N LYS A 72 -56.02 2.89 -24.28
CA LYS A 72 -57.33 3.39 -24.66
C LYS A 72 -58.20 2.27 -25.23
N ILE A 73 -59.40 2.11 -24.69
CA ILE A 73 -60.45 1.24 -25.23
C ILE A 73 -61.35 2.04 -26.18
N ILE A 74 -61.58 1.50 -27.37
CA ILE A 74 -62.51 1.99 -28.38
C ILE A 74 -63.46 0.83 -28.68
N ASP A 75 -64.64 0.85 -28.07
CA ASP A 75 -65.62 -0.23 -28.17
C ASP A 75 -66.93 0.28 -28.77
N GLU A 76 -67.40 -0.38 -29.84
CA GLU A 76 -68.64 -0.03 -30.53
C GLU A 76 -69.82 -0.95 -30.14
N GLY A 77 -69.63 -1.96 -29.27
CA GLY A 77 -70.76 -2.80 -28.81
C GLY A 77 -70.52 -4.16 -28.12
N PRO A 78 -69.36 -4.86 -28.21
CA PRO A 78 -69.17 -6.13 -27.49
C PRO A 78 -68.93 -6.08 -25.98
N GLY A 79 -68.57 -4.94 -25.39
CA GLY A 79 -68.22 -4.84 -23.96
C GLY A 79 -66.77 -5.22 -23.66
N LEU A 80 -65.82 -4.60 -24.37
CA LEU A 80 -64.38 -4.77 -24.16
C LEU A 80 -63.99 -4.28 -22.75
N GLN A 81 -63.42 -5.19 -21.96
CA GLN A 81 -63.02 -4.94 -20.59
C GLN A 81 -61.60 -4.37 -20.52
N GLU A 82 -61.31 -3.70 -19.40
CA GLU A 82 -59.97 -3.23 -19.08
C GLU A 82 -58.97 -4.40 -19.06
N PRO A 83 -57.79 -4.23 -19.66
CA PRO A 83 -56.79 -5.28 -19.69
C PRO A 83 -56.25 -5.58 -18.29
N THR A 84 -55.98 -6.85 -18.01
CA THR A 84 -55.41 -7.29 -16.74
C THR A 84 -53.96 -7.72 -16.91
N PHE A 85 -53.16 -7.49 -15.86
CA PHE A 85 -51.76 -7.89 -15.81
C PHE A 85 -51.51 -8.79 -14.60
N THR A 86 -50.87 -9.93 -14.85
CA THR A 86 -50.40 -10.82 -13.79
C THR A 86 -48.90 -10.63 -13.60
N GLY A 87 -48.50 -10.21 -12.39
CA GLY A 87 -47.11 -9.85 -12.10
C GLY A 87 -46.13 -11.01 -11.94
N THR A 88 -46.62 -12.25 -11.87
CA THR A 88 -45.76 -13.45 -11.83
C THR A 88 -45.40 -13.91 -13.24
N ILE A 89 -44.20 -14.47 -13.39
CA ILE A 89 -43.78 -15.09 -14.66
C ILE A 89 -44.49 -16.43 -14.83
N ALA A 90 -45.13 -16.65 -15.98
CA ALA A 90 -45.83 -17.90 -16.27
C ALA A 90 -44.84 -19.04 -16.55
N THR A 91 -45.21 -20.25 -16.14
CA THR A 91 -44.41 -21.47 -16.36
C THR A 91 -44.50 -22.04 -17.77
N SER A 92 -45.36 -21.48 -18.62
CA SER A 92 -45.40 -21.75 -20.07
C SER A 92 -46.35 -20.78 -20.76
N ALA A 93 -46.28 -20.67 -22.09
CA ALA A 93 -47.27 -19.91 -22.87
C ALA A 93 -48.72 -20.44 -22.70
N SER A 94 -48.87 -21.74 -22.41
CA SER A 94 -50.17 -22.34 -22.09
C SER A 94 -50.64 -22.03 -20.67
N GLY A 95 -49.70 -21.72 -19.76
CA GLY A 95 -49.95 -21.41 -18.36
C GLY A 95 -50.48 -19.99 -18.10
N ILE A 96 -50.48 -19.10 -19.10
CA ILE A 96 -51.16 -17.81 -19.01
C ILE A 96 -52.67 -18.06 -18.83
N PRO A 97 -53.36 -17.42 -17.87
CA PRO A 97 -54.80 -17.57 -17.67
C PRO A 97 -55.60 -17.44 -18.97
N CYS A 98 -56.64 -18.25 -19.13
CA CYS A 98 -57.57 -18.07 -20.23
C CYS A 98 -58.37 -16.78 -20.00
N PRO A 99 -58.29 -15.78 -20.89
CA PRO A 99 -59.00 -14.52 -20.72
C PRO A 99 -60.50 -14.74 -20.72
N ALA A 100 -61.24 -13.92 -19.98
CA ALA A 100 -62.68 -13.82 -20.17
C ALA A 100 -62.99 -13.28 -21.60
N PRO A 101 -64.19 -13.55 -22.14
CA PRO A 101 -64.63 -12.95 -23.39
C PRO A 101 -64.42 -11.43 -23.38
N PHE A 102 -63.65 -10.92 -24.34
CA PHE A 102 -63.29 -9.50 -24.47
C PHE A 102 -62.51 -8.91 -23.29
N GLU A 103 -61.65 -9.69 -22.63
CA GLU A 103 -60.70 -9.18 -21.62
C GLU A 103 -59.25 -9.48 -22.06
N PRO A 104 -58.44 -8.48 -22.43
CA PRO A 104 -57.03 -8.72 -22.75
C PRO A 104 -56.21 -9.04 -21.49
N VAL A 105 -55.43 -10.12 -21.51
CA VAL A 105 -54.59 -10.54 -20.38
C VAL A 105 -53.12 -10.48 -20.77
N PHE A 106 -52.32 -9.82 -19.94
CA PHE A 106 -50.88 -9.66 -20.08
C PHE A 106 -50.13 -10.43 -18.99
N GLN A 107 -49.07 -11.13 -19.39
CA GLN A 107 -48.18 -11.82 -18.45
C GLN A 107 -46.81 -12.06 -19.10
N PHE A 108 -45.74 -12.00 -18.29
CA PHE A 108 -44.41 -12.40 -18.76
C PHE A 108 -44.29 -13.93 -18.75
N VAL A 109 -43.57 -14.48 -19.73
CA VAL A 109 -43.28 -15.91 -19.87
C VAL A 109 -41.80 -16.07 -20.12
N GLN A 110 -41.20 -17.03 -19.45
CA GLN A 110 -39.81 -17.36 -19.61
C GLN A 110 -39.66 -18.69 -20.35
N ALA A 111 -38.68 -18.78 -21.26
CA ALA A 111 -38.50 -19.96 -22.11
C ALA A 111 -38.22 -21.24 -21.29
N VAL A 112 -37.38 -21.11 -20.26
CA VAL A 112 -37.12 -22.16 -19.27
C VAL A 112 -37.63 -21.65 -17.92
N PRO A 113 -38.75 -22.19 -17.40
CA PRO A 113 -39.37 -21.67 -16.18
C PRO A 113 -38.40 -21.65 -14.99
N GLY A 114 -38.19 -20.47 -14.39
CA GLY A 114 -37.34 -20.30 -13.21
C GLY A 114 -35.85 -20.07 -13.49
N ASP A 115 -35.43 -20.12 -14.76
CA ASP A 115 -34.07 -19.77 -15.17
C ASP A 115 -34.03 -18.34 -15.71
N VAL A 116 -33.56 -17.41 -14.85
CA VAL A 116 -33.42 -15.97 -15.12
C VAL A 116 -32.58 -15.62 -16.35
N THR A 117 -31.72 -16.54 -16.81
CA THR A 117 -30.89 -16.35 -18.00
C THR A 117 -31.57 -16.74 -19.30
N SER A 118 -32.66 -17.50 -19.22
CA SER A 118 -33.40 -17.95 -20.39
C SER A 118 -34.28 -16.83 -20.98
N PRO A 119 -34.55 -16.87 -22.30
CA PRO A 119 -35.19 -15.75 -22.99
C PRO A 119 -36.57 -15.40 -22.42
N LEU A 120 -36.74 -14.12 -22.10
CA LEU A 120 -37.95 -13.54 -21.52
C LEU A 120 -38.89 -13.01 -22.62
N TYR A 121 -40.18 -13.29 -22.49
CA TYR A 121 -41.21 -12.82 -23.41
C TYR A 121 -42.31 -12.11 -22.64
N LEU A 122 -42.76 -10.98 -23.19
CA LEU A 122 -43.99 -10.37 -22.75
C LEU A 122 -45.14 -10.88 -23.63
N ALA A 123 -46.06 -11.63 -23.04
CA ALA A 123 -47.16 -12.28 -23.74
C ALA A 123 -48.50 -11.58 -23.49
N CYS A 124 -49.37 -11.63 -24.50
CA CYS A 124 -50.73 -11.11 -24.44
C CYS A 124 -51.70 -12.14 -25.03
N LYS A 125 -52.77 -12.45 -24.30
CA LYS A 125 -53.94 -13.16 -24.83
C LYS A 125 -55.06 -12.14 -24.99
N SER A 126 -55.50 -11.90 -26.23
CA SER A 126 -56.42 -10.78 -26.52
C SER A 126 -57.81 -10.91 -25.89
N GLY A 127 -58.31 -12.12 -25.63
CA GLY A 127 -59.70 -12.37 -25.20
C GLY A 127 -60.77 -12.05 -26.26
N MET A 128 -60.41 -11.31 -27.31
CA MET A 128 -61.24 -10.96 -28.45
C MET A 128 -61.31 -12.12 -29.44
N TYR A 129 -62.51 -12.44 -29.90
CA TYR A 129 -62.75 -13.42 -30.95
C TYR A 129 -63.23 -12.77 -32.24
N ALA A 130 -62.85 -13.40 -33.35
CA ALA A 130 -63.21 -13.01 -34.71
C ALA A 130 -64.72 -12.81 -34.88
N CYS A 131 -65.12 -11.77 -35.61
CA CYS A 131 -66.50 -11.69 -36.09
C CYS A 131 -66.64 -12.48 -37.40
N ARG A 132 -67.27 -13.67 -37.34
CA ARG A 132 -67.57 -14.50 -38.53
C ARG A 132 -66.33 -14.67 -39.44
N SER A 133 -66.35 -14.07 -40.63
CA SER A 133 -65.28 -14.13 -41.65
C SER A 133 -64.20 -13.04 -41.50
N HIS A 134 -64.25 -12.22 -40.45
CA HIS A 134 -63.26 -11.19 -40.16
C HIS A 134 -62.23 -11.68 -39.14
N THR A 135 -60.96 -11.34 -39.36
CA THR A 135 -59.85 -11.69 -38.45
C THR A 135 -59.73 -10.70 -37.30
N THR A 136 -59.10 -11.12 -36.20
CA THR A 136 -58.57 -10.22 -35.17
C THR A 136 -57.11 -9.93 -35.48
N ASN A 137 -56.65 -8.71 -35.21
CA ASN A 137 -55.26 -8.30 -35.37
C ASN A 137 -54.64 -7.95 -34.00
N ILE A 138 -53.37 -8.34 -33.82
CA ILE A 138 -52.55 -7.99 -32.66
C ILE A 138 -51.23 -7.44 -33.18
N GLU A 139 -50.93 -6.19 -32.87
CA GLU A 139 -49.68 -5.51 -33.21
C GLU A 139 -48.97 -5.11 -31.91
N ALA A 140 -47.66 -5.36 -31.83
CA ALA A 140 -46.86 -5.11 -30.64
C ALA A 140 -45.50 -4.53 -31.04
N GLU A 141 -45.12 -3.40 -30.46
CA GLU A 141 -43.82 -2.76 -30.60
C GLU A 141 -43.39 -2.19 -29.24
N ILE A 142 -42.18 -2.51 -28.79
CA ILE A 142 -41.58 -1.92 -27.59
C ILE A 142 -40.26 -1.31 -27.99
N ILE A 143 -40.11 -0.01 -27.76
CA ILE A 143 -38.91 0.76 -28.09
C ILE A 143 -38.22 1.11 -26.78
N VAL A 144 -37.02 0.60 -26.57
CA VAL A 144 -36.20 0.86 -25.38
C VAL A 144 -35.01 1.72 -25.78
N THR A 145 -35.00 2.97 -25.33
CA THR A 145 -33.89 3.92 -25.52
C THR A 145 -33.15 4.06 -24.19
N ARG A 146 -32.10 3.24 -24.01
CA ARG A 146 -31.32 3.18 -22.77
C ARG A 146 -30.70 4.53 -22.43
N ALA A 147 -30.76 4.93 -21.16
CA ALA A 147 -30.10 6.14 -20.69
C ALA A 147 -28.58 6.02 -20.84
N ASN A 148 -27.95 7.09 -21.33
CA ASN A 148 -26.51 7.17 -21.43
C ASN A 148 -25.96 7.68 -20.09
N ASN A 149 -25.25 6.82 -19.37
CA ASN A 149 -24.65 7.15 -18.07
C ASN A 149 -23.25 7.77 -18.19
N LEU A 150 -22.72 7.91 -19.41
CA LEU A 150 -21.42 8.50 -19.68
C LEU A 150 -21.54 9.99 -20.00
N ILE A 151 -21.01 10.84 -19.12
CA ILE A 151 -20.82 12.27 -19.33
C ILE A 151 -19.35 12.51 -19.67
N VAL A 152 -19.08 13.07 -20.86
CA VAL A 152 -17.71 13.39 -21.33
C VAL A 152 -17.60 14.90 -21.49
N TRP A 153 -16.54 15.48 -20.94
CA TRP A 153 -16.19 16.88 -21.13
C TRP A 153 -15.08 16.96 -22.17
N GLU A 154 -15.38 17.50 -23.34
CA GLU A 154 -14.41 17.63 -24.44
C GLU A 154 -13.69 18.99 -24.36
N THR A 155 -12.37 18.98 -24.54
CA THR A 155 -11.56 20.19 -24.67
C THR A 155 -11.44 20.59 -26.14
N GLU A 156 -11.52 21.89 -26.43
CA GLU A 156 -11.35 22.42 -27.78
C GLU A 156 -9.89 22.24 -28.26
N PRO A 157 -9.64 21.58 -29.41
CA PRO A 157 -8.28 21.34 -29.88
C PRO A 157 -7.62 22.64 -30.34
N ALA A 158 -6.34 22.81 -29.98
CA ALA A 158 -5.52 23.91 -30.51
C ALA A 158 -5.00 23.56 -31.92
N ASP A 159 -4.84 24.56 -32.77
CA ASP A 159 -4.23 24.38 -34.10
C ASP A 159 -2.78 23.88 -33.96
N ALA A 160 -2.44 22.85 -34.75
CA ALA A 160 -1.07 22.33 -34.81
C ALA A 160 -0.13 23.34 -35.46
N ASP A 161 1.04 23.60 -34.85
CA ASP A 161 2.07 24.45 -35.46
C ASP A 161 2.73 23.69 -36.63
N PRO A 162 2.61 24.18 -37.89
CA PRO A 162 3.16 23.51 -39.06
C PRO A 162 4.70 23.47 -39.09
N ASN A 163 5.39 24.17 -38.18
CA ASN A 163 6.85 24.15 -38.08
C ASN A 163 7.37 23.21 -36.98
N LEU A 164 6.48 22.55 -36.23
CA LEU A 164 6.86 21.66 -35.13
C LEU A 164 6.78 20.19 -35.58
N PHE A 165 7.91 19.49 -35.49
CA PHE A 165 8.03 18.08 -35.83
C PHE A 165 8.52 17.31 -34.60
N TYR A 166 7.99 16.10 -34.41
CA TYR A 166 8.36 15.20 -33.32
C TYR A 166 9.12 13.99 -33.87
N ASP A 167 10.25 13.66 -33.25
CA ASP A 167 11.06 12.51 -33.65
C ASP A 167 10.44 11.20 -33.13
N SER A 168 10.25 10.25 -34.03
CA SER A 168 9.87 8.86 -33.75
C SER A 168 11.12 8.01 -33.47
N SER A 169 10.98 6.96 -32.66
CA SER A 169 12.05 5.96 -32.46
C SER A 169 12.32 5.10 -33.70
N GLU A 170 11.35 5.01 -34.61
CA GLU A 170 11.43 4.24 -35.83
C GLU A 170 11.53 5.15 -37.06
N SER A 171 12.36 4.73 -38.03
CA SER A 171 12.48 5.36 -39.34
C SER A 171 12.34 4.31 -40.43
N TYR A 172 11.65 4.66 -41.51
CA TYR A 172 11.33 3.75 -42.59
C TYR A 172 12.02 4.18 -43.89
N ASN A 173 12.46 3.18 -44.66
CA ASN A 173 13.20 3.43 -45.89
C ASN A 173 12.31 4.03 -46.98
N ILE A 174 12.90 4.85 -47.85
CA ILE A 174 12.30 5.26 -49.12
C ILE A 174 12.96 4.45 -50.21
N THR A 175 12.20 3.59 -50.90
CA THR A 175 12.74 2.75 -51.98
C THR A 175 12.04 3.08 -53.28
N GLY A 176 12.80 3.47 -54.30
CA GLY A 176 12.25 3.82 -55.61
C GLY A 176 11.35 5.07 -55.61
N GLY A 177 11.54 5.98 -54.65
CA GLY A 177 10.71 7.18 -54.49
C GLY A 177 9.39 6.96 -53.74
N TYR A 178 9.14 5.76 -53.24
CA TYR A 178 7.96 5.41 -52.45
C TYR A 178 8.34 5.14 -50.98
N HIS A 179 7.54 5.64 -50.05
CA HIS A 179 7.68 5.41 -48.61
C HIS A 179 7.30 3.96 -48.26
N MET A 180 8.17 3.26 -47.53
CA MET A 180 7.86 1.92 -47.00
C MET A 180 7.16 2.06 -45.64
N GLY A 181 6.21 1.16 -45.36
CA GLY A 181 5.54 1.04 -44.07
C GLY A 181 6.27 0.09 -43.13
N GLY A 182 5.74 -0.03 -41.91
CA GLY A 182 6.27 -0.90 -40.87
C GLY A 182 5.74 -2.33 -40.92
N ASN A 183 5.94 -3.05 -39.81
CA ASN A 183 5.54 -4.45 -39.65
C ASN A 183 4.28 -4.62 -38.78
N ALA A 184 3.61 -3.54 -38.39
CA ALA A 184 2.41 -3.62 -37.57
C ALA A 184 1.20 -4.06 -38.42
N ASN A 185 0.20 -4.61 -37.75
CA ASN A 185 -1.00 -5.11 -38.41
C ASN A 185 -1.83 -3.92 -38.95
N GLY A 186 -1.92 -3.78 -40.26
CA GLY A 186 -2.55 -2.63 -40.93
C GLY A 186 -1.56 -1.67 -41.61
N ASP A 187 -0.26 -1.87 -41.44
CA ASP A 187 0.75 -1.11 -42.17
C ASP A 187 0.73 -1.47 -43.66
N GLN A 188 0.95 -0.46 -44.51
CA GLN A 188 1.04 -0.64 -45.95
C GLN A 188 2.13 0.26 -46.56
N ASN A 189 2.88 -0.30 -47.50
CA ASN A 189 3.84 0.46 -48.30
C ASN A 189 3.11 1.39 -49.28
N GLN A 190 3.71 2.55 -49.56
CA GLN A 190 3.24 3.42 -50.63
C GLN A 190 3.47 2.74 -51.99
N THR A 191 2.50 2.92 -52.89
CA THR A 191 2.63 2.59 -54.31
C THR A 191 2.21 3.79 -55.17
N ALA A 192 2.26 3.66 -56.49
CA ALA A 192 1.81 4.73 -57.38
C ALA A 192 0.32 5.11 -57.21
N ASN A 193 -0.50 4.25 -56.59
CA ASN A 193 -1.94 4.43 -56.48
C ASN A 193 -2.45 4.39 -55.03
N GLN A 194 -1.57 4.20 -54.05
CA GLN A 194 -1.93 4.04 -52.65
C GLN A 194 -0.90 4.73 -51.76
N ASP A 195 -1.38 5.44 -50.75
CA ASP A 195 -0.54 6.12 -49.77
C ASP A 195 0.06 5.13 -48.76
N ALA A 196 1.20 5.48 -48.15
CA ALA A 196 1.72 4.69 -47.04
C ALA A 196 0.83 4.84 -45.80
N ILE A 197 0.57 3.72 -45.12
CA ILE A 197 -0.03 3.70 -43.78
C ILE A 197 1.00 3.08 -42.86
N VAL A 198 1.33 3.79 -41.80
CA VAL A 198 2.36 3.38 -40.85
C VAL A 198 1.80 3.59 -39.45
N THR A 199 1.78 2.52 -38.68
CA THR A 199 1.50 2.57 -37.25
C THR A 199 2.73 3.14 -36.56
N LEU A 200 2.52 4.20 -35.81
CA LEU A 200 3.60 4.94 -35.19
C LEU A 200 3.83 4.44 -33.76
N PRO A 201 5.08 4.33 -33.28
CA PRO A 201 5.40 3.87 -31.93
C PRO A 201 5.18 4.97 -30.86
N PHE A 202 4.24 5.87 -31.09
CA PHE A 202 3.88 6.94 -30.16
C PHE A 202 2.37 6.98 -29.94
N PHE A 203 1.98 7.40 -28.73
CA PHE A 203 0.61 7.71 -28.38
C PHE A 203 0.57 9.12 -27.80
N ASN A 204 -0.49 9.85 -28.12
CA ASN A 204 -0.72 11.23 -27.67
C ASN A 204 -1.80 11.32 -26.59
N CYS A 205 -2.56 10.26 -26.38
CA CYS A 205 -3.63 10.17 -25.40
C CYS A 205 -3.73 8.73 -24.87
N TYR A 206 -4.37 8.58 -23.71
CA TYR A 206 -4.83 7.30 -23.20
C TYR A 206 -6.25 7.05 -23.72
N THR A 207 -6.49 5.88 -24.30
CA THR A 207 -7.83 5.45 -24.74
C THR A 207 -8.41 4.41 -23.80
N PHE A 208 -9.68 4.57 -23.42
CA PHE A 208 -10.39 3.63 -22.54
C PHE A 208 -11.15 2.55 -23.32
N GLY A 209 -11.00 2.47 -24.64
CA GLY A 209 -11.68 1.47 -25.49
C GLY A 209 -13.18 1.70 -25.69
N ASN A 210 -13.74 2.75 -25.09
CA ASN A 210 -15.14 3.19 -25.25
C ASN A 210 -15.27 4.44 -26.14
N GLY A 211 -14.19 4.83 -26.83
CA GLY A 211 -14.13 6.05 -27.66
C GLY A 211 -13.82 7.33 -26.90
N VAL A 212 -13.60 7.27 -25.58
CA VAL A 212 -13.11 8.40 -24.79
C VAL A 212 -11.59 8.36 -24.72
N GLU A 213 -10.99 9.50 -25.01
CA GLU A 213 -9.55 9.73 -24.94
C GLU A 213 -9.27 10.72 -23.82
N SER A 214 -8.26 10.44 -22.99
CA SER A 214 -7.77 11.39 -21.98
C SER A 214 -6.30 11.68 -22.20
N TYR A 215 -5.95 12.96 -22.12
CA TYR A 215 -4.57 13.41 -22.23
C TYR A 215 -3.87 13.43 -20.87
N LYS A 216 -4.56 13.14 -19.77
CA LYS A 216 -4.01 13.12 -18.40
C LYS A 216 -3.97 11.72 -17.83
N ILE A 217 -2.94 11.44 -17.04
CA ILE A 217 -2.84 10.18 -16.31
C ILE A 217 -4.04 10.04 -15.37
N LEU A 218 -4.69 8.87 -15.41
CA LEU A 218 -5.89 8.52 -14.63
C LEU A 218 -7.10 9.45 -14.84
N ASP A 219 -7.11 10.25 -15.90
CA ASP A 219 -8.14 11.28 -16.14
C ASP A 219 -8.33 12.24 -14.95
N ALA A 220 -7.29 12.40 -14.12
CA ALA A 220 -7.36 13.22 -12.92
C ALA A 220 -7.39 14.70 -13.29
N LEU A 221 -8.22 15.50 -12.60
CA LEU A 221 -8.36 16.93 -12.87
C LEU A 221 -7.02 17.70 -12.72
N ASP A 222 -6.23 17.31 -11.72
CA ASP A 222 -4.86 17.80 -11.44
C ASP A 222 -3.77 16.81 -11.91
N GLY A 223 -4.15 15.85 -12.76
CA GLY A 223 -3.23 14.86 -13.31
C GLY A 223 -2.23 15.49 -14.28
N GLN A 224 -1.04 14.91 -14.33
CA GLN A 224 -0.03 15.29 -15.33
C GLN A 224 -0.51 14.92 -16.73
N ALA A 225 -0.31 15.83 -17.68
CA ALA A 225 -0.63 15.64 -19.08
C ALA A 225 0.47 14.84 -19.80
N VAL A 226 0.08 14.01 -20.75
CA VAL A 226 0.97 13.41 -21.74
C VAL A 226 1.36 14.49 -22.74
N ASN A 227 2.64 14.84 -22.77
CA ASN A 227 3.20 15.71 -23.79
C ASN A 227 3.94 14.87 -24.84
N LEU A 228 3.67 15.14 -26.12
CA LEU A 228 4.48 14.62 -27.22
C LEU A 228 5.84 15.32 -27.25
N GLY A 229 6.91 14.56 -27.49
CA GLY A 229 8.25 15.11 -27.74
C GLY A 229 9.19 15.20 -26.55
N GLU A 230 8.81 14.72 -25.37
CA GLU A 230 9.73 14.70 -24.22
C GLU A 230 10.78 13.59 -24.35
N ARG A 231 12.01 13.95 -24.75
CA ARG A 231 13.18 13.09 -24.48
C ARG A 231 13.52 13.17 -23.00
N VAL A 232 12.98 12.23 -22.21
CA VAL A 232 13.41 12.04 -20.83
C VAL A 232 14.82 11.42 -20.86
N LEU A 233 15.85 12.26 -20.74
CA LEU A 233 17.19 11.79 -20.41
C LEU A 233 17.22 11.53 -18.90
N ALA A 234 16.85 10.31 -18.52
CA ALA A 234 17.03 9.83 -17.17
C ALA A 234 18.53 9.88 -16.81
N VAL A 235 18.78 10.40 -15.60
CA VAL A 235 20.01 10.35 -14.80
C VAL A 235 21.03 9.31 -15.29
N SER A 236 22.28 9.77 -15.48
CA SER A 236 23.50 8.97 -15.70
C SER A 236 23.34 7.49 -15.33
N THR A 237 23.29 6.61 -16.34
CA THR A 237 23.25 5.13 -16.23
C THR A 237 24.49 4.51 -15.61
N GLN A 238 25.30 5.27 -14.89
CA GLN A 238 26.45 4.76 -14.15
C GLN A 238 26.17 4.93 -12.65
N ASP A 239 26.36 3.84 -11.91
CA ASP A 239 26.43 3.85 -10.45
C ASP A 239 27.33 5.00 -9.99
N PHE A 240 26.91 5.71 -8.93
CA PHE A 240 27.74 6.73 -8.28
C PHE A 240 29.04 6.08 -7.80
N LYS A 241 30.09 6.22 -8.62
CA LYS A 241 31.47 5.89 -8.27
C LYS A 241 32.26 7.18 -8.20
N GLU A 242 33.19 7.24 -7.25
CA GLU A 242 34.19 8.30 -7.22
C GLU A 242 34.96 8.26 -8.54
N ALA A 243 34.94 9.37 -9.26
CA ALA A 243 35.66 9.54 -10.52
C ALA A 243 36.54 10.78 -10.39
N ASP A 244 37.85 10.59 -10.43
CA ASP A 244 38.80 11.68 -10.43
C ASP A 244 38.90 12.27 -11.86
N ARG A 245 38.25 13.42 -12.06
CA ARG A 245 38.26 14.17 -13.32
C ARG A 245 39.30 15.29 -13.25
N PHE A 246 40.55 14.92 -13.45
CA PHE A 246 41.73 15.79 -13.27
C PHE A 246 41.80 17.03 -14.21
N ALA A 247 40.99 17.07 -15.27
CA ALA A 247 40.93 18.16 -16.24
C ALA A 247 39.51 18.74 -16.40
N GLU A 248 38.69 18.71 -15.35
CA GLU A 248 37.33 19.26 -15.37
C GLU A 248 37.19 20.49 -14.45
N LEU A 249 36.34 21.45 -14.87
CA LEU A 249 35.90 22.58 -14.04
C LEU A 249 34.41 22.47 -13.73
N THR A 250 34.08 22.35 -12.45
CA THR A 250 32.69 22.33 -11.97
C THR A 250 32.36 23.63 -11.25
N TYR A 251 31.23 24.24 -11.59
CA TYR A 251 30.77 25.50 -11.01
C TYR A 251 29.42 25.33 -10.30
N SER A 252 29.17 26.10 -9.24
CA SER A 252 27.90 26.06 -8.52
C SER A 252 26.80 26.86 -9.20
N GLY A 253 25.56 26.72 -8.71
CA GLY A 253 24.44 27.57 -9.13
C GLY A 253 24.72 29.07 -8.96
N LEU A 254 24.00 29.89 -9.73
CA LEU A 254 24.21 31.35 -9.74
C LEU A 254 23.54 32.02 -8.53
N TYR A 255 24.17 33.07 -8.00
CA TYR A 255 23.50 34.02 -7.12
C TYR A 255 22.72 35.04 -7.96
N SER A 256 21.41 35.11 -7.76
CA SER A 256 20.55 36.06 -8.47
C SER A 256 20.17 37.23 -7.56
N SER A 257 20.79 38.40 -7.78
CA SER A 257 20.48 39.63 -7.02
C SER A 257 19.05 40.13 -7.22
N ASN A 258 18.40 39.77 -8.32
CA ASN A 258 17.04 40.21 -8.63
C ASN A 258 15.98 39.36 -7.93
N SER A 259 16.27 38.08 -7.68
CA SER A 259 15.34 37.15 -7.02
C SER A 259 15.72 36.82 -5.57
N ASN A 260 16.87 37.31 -5.08
CA ASN A 260 17.48 36.95 -3.79
C ASN A 260 17.66 35.44 -3.57
N LEU A 261 17.69 34.65 -4.64
CA LEU A 261 17.99 33.23 -4.59
C LEU A 261 19.50 33.03 -4.63
N ASN A 262 20.01 32.32 -3.61
CA ASN A 262 21.43 31.99 -3.47
C ASN A 262 21.63 30.49 -3.68
N ASN A 263 22.09 30.13 -4.87
CA ASN A 263 22.38 28.74 -5.23
C ASN A 263 23.90 28.47 -5.29
N LEU A 264 24.72 29.30 -4.65
CA LEU A 264 26.19 29.14 -4.68
C LEU A 264 26.69 27.85 -4.01
N ASN A 265 25.83 27.19 -3.21
CA ASN A 265 26.09 25.89 -2.58
C ASN A 265 25.55 24.70 -3.39
N GLU A 266 24.91 24.93 -4.54
CA GLU A 266 24.34 23.87 -5.38
C GLU A 266 25.36 23.40 -6.42
N PHE A 267 25.89 22.19 -6.25
CA PHE A 267 26.71 21.50 -7.24
C PHE A 267 25.96 20.29 -7.80
N ASN A 268 24.99 20.57 -8.67
CA ASN A 268 24.12 19.55 -9.26
C ASN A 268 24.59 19.16 -10.67
N LEU A 269 25.34 18.06 -10.77
CA LEU A 269 25.89 17.52 -12.03
C LEU A 269 24.79 17.16 -13.05
N GLY A 270 23.54 16.94 -12.62
CA GLY A 270 22.40 16.73 -13.51
C GLY A 270 22.02 17.97 -14.32
N LEU A 271 22.44 19.16 -13.88
CA LEU A 271 22.28 20.42 -14.60
C LEU A 271 23.44 20.69 -15.58
N VAL A 272 24.38 19.73 -15.73
CA VAL A 272 25.56 19.84 -16.59
C VAL A 272 26.38 21.10 -16.27
N ASN A 273 26.53 21.39 -14.97
CA ASN A 273 27.25 22.53 -14.42
C ASN A 273 28.78 22.30 -14.36
N PHE A 274 29.33 21.62 -15.36
CA PHE A 274 30.74 21.30 -15.46
C PHE A 274 31.24 21.51 -16.89
N LYS A 275 32.55 21.73 -17.03
CA LYS A 275 33.24 21.90 -18.30
C LYS A 275 34.48 21.01 -18.33
N ASP A 276 34.47 20.03 -19.22
CA ASP A 276 35.65 19.25 -19.54
C ASP A 276 36.65 20.13 -20.32
N LEU A 277 37.89 20.15 -19.84
CA LEU A 277 39.02 20.73 -20.53
C LEU A 277 39.82 19.63 -21.25
N GLU A 278 40.69 20.05 -22.16
CA GLU A 278 41.54 19.14 -22.92
C GLU A 278 42.46 18.32 -21.99
N THR A 279 42.22 17.01 -21.96
CA THR A 279 42.95 16.05 -21.11
C THR A 279 44.40 15.84 -21.52
N SER A 280 44.74 16.04 -22.80
CA SER A 280 46.11 15.87 -23.30
C SER A 280 47.10 16.90 -22.75
N PHE A 281 46.61 17.99 -22.14
CA PHE A 281 47.44 19.01 -21.48
C PHE A 281 47.80 18.67 -20.02
N GLY A 282 47.29 17.55 -19.50
CA GLY A 282 47.51 17.10 -18.13
C GLY A 282 46.55 17.71 -17.10
N PRO A 283 46.74 17.39 -15.81
CA PRO A 283 45.91 17.87 -14.71
C PRO A 283 45.96 19.39 -14.56
N ILE A 284 44.85 19.96 -14.09
CA ILE A 284 44.78 21.36 -13.69
C ILE A 284 45.52 21.54 -12.36
N MET A 285 46.58 22.35 -12.37
CA MET A 285 47.44 22.56 -11.21
C MET A 285 47.15 23.86 -10.49
N LYS A 286 46.71 24.90 -11.23
CA LYS A 286 46.35 26.21 -10.65
C LYS A 286 45.25 26.88 -11.46
N LEU A 287 44.28 27.45 -10.75
CA LEU A 287 43.26 28.35 -11.30
C LEU A 287 43.48 29.76 -10.78
N HIS A 288 43.35 30.73 -11.66
CA HIS A 288 43.39 32.15 -11.32
C HIS A 288 42.25 32.88 -12.04
N SER A 289 41.29 33.39 -11.26
CA SER A 289 40.15 34.14 -11.79
C SER A 289 40.57 35.54 -12.22
N ARG A 290 40.17 35.95 -13.41
CA ARG A 290 40.21 37.35 -13.88
C ARG A 290 38.77 37.83 -14.14
N GLU A 291 38.62 39.09 -14.53
CA GLU A 291 37.30 39.73 -14.69
C GLU A 291 36.42 39.06 -15.75
N THR A 292 37.01 38.55 -16.84
CA THR A 292 36.27 38.04 -18.02
C THR A 292 36.60 36.60 -18.41
N ASP A 293 37.61 36.01 -17.77
CA ASP A 293 38.05 34.63 -18.00
C ASP A 293 38.66 34.05 -16.73
N ILE A 294 38.76 32.72 -16.69
CA ILE A 294 39.54 31.97 -15.71
C ILE A 294 40.81 31.51 -16.43
N LEU A 295 41.95 31.93 -15.91
CA LEU A 295 43.24 31.46 -16.35
C LEU A 295 43.51 30.08 -15.72
N VAL A 296 43.66 29.08 -16.57
CA VAL A 296 43.87 27.68 -16.19
C VAL A 296 45.30 27.28 -16.53
N PHE A 297 46.07 26.94 -15.50
CA PHE A 297 47.39 26.34 -15.64
C PHE A 297 47.28 24.83 -15.50
N GLN A 298 47.41 24.12 -16.62
CA GLN A 298 47.60 22.68 -16.64
C GLN A 298 49.10 22.35 -16.59
N GLU A 299 49.42 21.06 -16.41
CA GLU A 299 50.80 20.56 -16.36
C GLU A 299 51.63 21.02 -17.56
N ASP A 300 51.07 20.93 -18.77
CA ASP A 300 51.80 21.16 -20.03
C ASP A 300 51.30 22.34 -20.88
N LYS A 301 50.17 22.98 -20.51
CA LYS A 301 49.56 24.07 -21.29
C LYS A 301 48.89 25.12 -20.39
N ILE A 302 48.88 26.37 -20.84
CA ILE A 302 48.06 27.45 -20.29
C ILE A 302 46.83 27.64 -21.17
N SER A 303 45.66 27.74 -20.57
CA SER A 303 44.41 27.99 -21.29
C SER A 303 43.52 29.02 -20.58
N TYR A 304 42.62 29.61 -21.35
CA TYR A 304 41.62 30.57 -20.89
C TYR A 304 40.25 29.93 -20.98
N VAL A 305 39.49 29.92 -19.89
CA VAL A 305 38.08 29.52 -19.91
C VAL A 305 37.25 30.78 -19.74
N LEU A 306 36.53 31.17 -20.79
CA LEU A 306 35.72 32.40 -20.78
C LEU A 306 34.61 32.32 -19.72
N THR A 307 34.32 33.42 -19.02
CA THR A 307 33.22 33.48 -18.05
C THR A 307 32.13 34.43 -18.53
N GLY A 308 30.88 33.97 -18.55
CA GLY A 308 29.71 34.78 -18.95
C GLY A 308 29.74 35.31 -20.40
N LYS A 309 30.63 34.79 -21.27
CA LYS A 309 30.74 35.12 -22.70
C LYS A 309 31.10 33.87 -23.50
N ASN A 310 30.39 33.64 -24.60
CA ASN A 310 30.81 32.70 -25.65
C ASN A 310 31.52 33.47 -26.77
N LEU A 311 32.65 32.93 -27.25
CA LEU A 311 33.37 33.50 -28.39
C LEU A 311 32.54 33.29 -29.66
N ILE A 312 31.98 34.36 -30.24
CA ILE A 312 31.38 34.33 -31.58
C ILE A 312 32.44 34.86 -32.55
N SER A 313 33.27 33.96 -33.09
CA SER A 313 34.22 34.31 -34.16
C SER A 313 33.86 33.56 -35.45
N ASP A 314 33.53 34.35 -36.49
CA ASP A 314 33.10 34.02 -37.87
C ASP A 314 31.56 33.99 -38.06
N SER A 315 30.87 35.02 -38.55
CA SER A 315 30.97 35.84 -39.79
C SER A 315 30.26 35.29 -41.04
N THR A 316 29.01 34.83 -40.90
CA THR A 316 28.02 34.93 -41.98
C THR A 316 26.63 35.20 -41.40
N GLY A 317 25.96 36.24 -41.94
CA GLY A 317 24.80 36.87 -41.32
C GLY A 317 23.52 36.04 -41.31
N GLY A 318 22.68 36.35 -40.31
CA GLY A 318 21.26 36.03 -40.34
C GLY A 318 20.84 34.83 -39.50
N GLY A 319 21.05 34.89 -38.19
CA GLY A 319 20.41 33.97 -37.25
C GLY A 319 20.46 34.56 -35.85
N VAL A 320 19.31 34.93 -35.28
CA VAL A 320 19.20 35.24 -33.85
C VAL A 320 19.38 33.92 -33.12
N ILE A 321 20.60 33.66 -32.63
CA ILE A 321 20.89 32.49 -31.81
C ILE A 321 20.69 32.91 -30.35
N ALA A 322 19.70 32.33 -29.70
CA ALA A 322 19.53 32.43 -28.25
C ALA A 322 20.76 31.80 -27.58
N SER A 323 21.73 32.63 -27.19
CA SER A 323 22.82 32.20 -26.33
C SER A 323 22.23 31.92 -24.94
N VAL A 324 22.02 30.64 -24.62
CA VAL A 324 21.85 30.22 -23.23
C VAL A 324 23.10 30.69 -22.48
N PRO A 325 22.98 31.48 -21.39
CA PRO A 325 24.15 31.93 -20.65
C PRO A 325 24.76 30.74 -19.92
N GLN A 326 25.67 30.02 -20.58
CA GLN A 326 26.57 29.10 -19.90
C GLN A 326 27.56 29.92 -19.06
N VAL A 327 27.72 29.54 -17.79
CA VAL A 327 28.59 30.24 -16.83
C VAL A 327 30.06 30.11 -17.23
N LEU A 328 30.45 28.95 -17.75
CA LEU A 328 31.75 28.67 -18.35
C LEU A 328 31.62 28.52 -19.88
N GLY A 329 32.41 29.28 -20.62
CA GLY A 329 32.48 29.26 -22.08
C GLY A 329 33.55 28.30 -22.63
N THR A 330 34.01 28.58 -23.84
CA THR A 330 35.02 27.78 -24.54
C THR A 330 36.40 27.89 -23.90
N GLN A 331 37.13 26.77 -23.84
CA GLN A 331 38.57 26.75 -23.53
C GLN A 331 39.36 27.26 -24.74
N ILE A 332 40.19 28.28 -24.54
CA ILE A 332 41.12 28.81 -25.54
C ILE A 332 42.54 28.51 -25.04
N ALA A 333 43.19 27.53 -25.64
CA ALA A 333 44.57 27.20 -25.31
C ALA A 333 45.55 28.21 -25.92
N ARG A 334 46.62 28.56 -25.19
CA ARG A 334 47.72 29.34 -25.74
C ARG A 334 48.50 28.54 -26.78
N ILE A 335 49.12 29.25 -27.72
CA ILE A 335 49.92 28.62 -28.78
C ILE A 335 51.22 28.04 -28.21
N GLU A 336 51.85 28.71 -27.26
CA GLU A 336 53.12 28.29 -26.65
C GLU A 336 52.93 27.06 -25.77
N GLU A 337 53.78 26.04 -25.90
CA GLU A 337 53.77 24.84 -25.07
C GLU A 337 54.48 25.10 -23.75
N TYR A 338 53.88 25.90 -22.87
CA TYR A 338 54.33 26.05 -21.49
C TYR A 338 53.15 25.83 -20.54
N GLY A 339 53.42 25.19 -19.41
CA GLY A 339 52.47 24.98 -18.32
C GLY A 339 53.09 25.39 -16.98
N ILE A 340 52.55 24.87 -15.87
CA ILE A 340 53.12 25.07 -14.52
C ILE A 340 53.80 23.80 -13.97
N SER A 341 53.89 22.74 -14.77
CA SER A 341 54.44 21.44 -14.37
C SER A 341 53.80 20.95 -13.06
N TYR A 342 54.60 20.69 -12.01
CA TYR A 342 54.15 20.20 -10.71
C TYR A 342 54.21 21.26 -9.61
N ASN A 343 54.40 22.54 -9.96
CA ASN A 343 54.79 23.58 -9.00
C ASN A 343 53.80 24.76 -8.93
N PRO A 344 52.53 24.55 -8.50
CA PRO A 344 51.56 25.64 -8.35
C PRO A 344 51.99 26.68 -7.31
N GLU A 345 52.87 26.32 -6.37
CA GLU A 345 53.45 27.22 -5.37
C GLU A 345 54.49 28.20 -5.94
N SER A 346 54.88 28.04 -7.21
CA SER A 346 55.68 29.03 -7.93
C SER A 346 54.86 30.23 -8.41
N PHE A 347 53.53 30.09 -8.48
CA PHE A 347 52.66 31.09 -9.08
C PHE A 347 52.44 32.29 -8.17
N VAL A 348 52.62 33.50 -8.73
CA VAL A 348 52.23 34.76 -8.09
C VAL A 348 51.68 35.73 -9.13
N SER A 349 50.66 36.51 -8.74
CA SER A 349 50.06 37.56 -9.56
C SER A 349 50.25 38.93 -8.90
N TRP A 350 50.79 39.91 -9.62
CA TRP A 350 50.90 41.30 -9.20
C TRP A 350 50.43 42.24 -10.32
N GLY A 351 49.25 42.83 -10.14
CA GLY A 351 48.62 43.66 -11.17
C GLY A 351 48.35 42.84 -12.44
N TYR A 352 48.95 43.27 -13.56
CA TYR A 352 48.84 42.61 -14.86
C TYR A 352 49.92 41.53 -15.09
N ASP A 353 50.90 41.41 -14.19
CA ASP A 353 52.02 40.49 -14.32
C ASP A 353 51.80 39.23 -13.47
N MET A 354 51.97 38.07 -14.09
CA MET A 354 51.87 36.76 -13.45
C MET A 354 53.17 36.01 -13.67
N TYR A 355 53.78 35.50 -12.60
CA TYR A 355 55.06 34.78 -12.63
C TYR A 355 54.86 33.35 -12.17
N PHE A 356 55.54 32.40 -12.82
CA PHE A 356 55.49 30.98 -12.49
C PHE A 356 56.66 30.23 -13.12
N THR A 357 56.85 28.97 -12.75
CA THR A 357 57.91 28.11 -13.31
C THR A 357 57.33 26.91 -14.05
N ASP A 358 57.94 26.57 -15.18
CA ASP A 358 57.75 25.28 -15.86
C ASP A 358 59.02 24.45 -15.65
N THR A 359 59.00 23.56 -14.67
CA THR A 359 60.16 22.75 -14.30
C THR A 359 60.49 21.68 -15.33
N LYS A 360 59.49 21.10 -16.01
CA LYS A 360 59.70 20.14 -17.11
C LYS A 360 60.43 20.79 -18.29
N ARG A 361 60.07 22.02 -18.64
CA ARG A 361 60.68 22.78 -19.75
C ARG A 361 61.83 23.67 -19.30
N THR A 362 62.23 23.56 -18.04
CA THR A 362 63.38 24.25 -17.46
C THR A 362 63.33 25.78 -17.54
N ALA A 363 62.14 26.37 -17.42
CA ALA A 363 61.91 27.79 -17.67
C ALA A 363 61.25 28.51 -16.48
N VAL A 364 61.62 29.77 -16.30
CA VAL A 364 60.88 30.71 -15.45
C VAL A 364 60.17 31.70 -16.36
N LEU A 365 58.87 31.86 -16.12
CA LEU A 365 57.95 32.49 -17.06
C LEU A 365 57.26 33.69 -16.41
N LYS A 366 57.01 34.70 -17.23
CA LYS A 366 56.19 35.87 -16.92
C LYS A 366 55.08 35.96 -17.97
N LEU A 367 53.82 35.90 -17.53
CA LEU A 367 52.66 36.18 -18.34
C LEU A 367 52.16 37.59 -18.01
N LYS A 368 52.16 38.48 -18.98
CA LYS A 368 51.74 39.87 -18.85
C LYS A 368 50.45 40.10 -19.63
N GLY A 369 49.39 40.52 -18.95
CA GLY A 369 48.13 40.90 -19.58
C GLY A 369 46.92 40.76 -18.67
N THR A 370 45.74 41.04 -19.22
CA THR A 370 44.47 41.03 -18.47
C THR A 370 43.40 40.13 -19.09
N SER A 371 43.66 39.57 -20.28
CA SER A 371 42.71 38.75 -21.05
C SER A 371 43.44 37.99 -22.17
N ALA A 372 42.80 36.96 -22.72
CA ALA A 372 43.34 36.20 -23.86
C ALA A 372 43.84 37.07 -25.04
N ASN A 373 43.24 38.25 -25.28
CA ASN A 373 43.56 39.11 -26.42
C ASN A 373 44.80 40.00 -26.23
N ASN A 374 45.28 40.20 -25.00
CA ASN A 374 46.40 41.09 -24.70
C ASN A 374 47.50 40.43 -23.84
N ASP A 375 47.40 39.13 -23.61
CA ASP A 375 48.37 38.36 -22.86
C ASP A 375 49.62 38.02 -23.69
N ALA A 376 50.79 38.44 -23.21
CA ALA A 376 52.10 38.09 -23.74
C ALA A 376 52.88 37.24 -22.73
N LEU A 377 53.40 36.09 -23.19
CA LEU A 377 54.25 35.21 -22.39
C LEU A 377 55.73 35.48 -22.68
N GLU A 378 56.52 35.69 -21.65
CA GLU A 378 57.95 35.94 -21.70
C GLU A 378 58.72 34.92 -20.85
N VAL A 379 59.79 34.35 -21.41
CA VAL A 379 60.69 33.43 -20.70
C VAL A 379 61.78 34.24 -20.00
N ILE A 380 61.51 34.71 -18.79
CA ILE A 380 62.44 35.59 -18.05
C ILE A 380 63.73 34.88 -17.62
N SER A 381 63.75 33.54 -17.56
CA SER A 381 64.98 32.78 -17.29
C SER A 381 66.04 32.94 -18.38
N ASP A 382 65.65 33.29 -19.61
CA ASP A 382 66.60 33.45 -20.72
C ASP A 382 67.45 34.73 -20.61
N THR A 383 67.06 35.66 -19.75
CA THR A 383 67.80 36.89 -19.46
C THR A 383 68.95 36.60 -18.50
N GLY A 384 69.99 35.91 -18.99
CA GLY A 384 71.26 35.71 -18.29
C GLY A 384 71.33 34.53 -17.31
N MET A 385 70.24 33.78 -17.09
CA MET A 385 70.20 32.68 -16.10
C MET A 385 69.71 31.32 -16.65
N ARG A 386 69.60 31.16 -17.97
CA ARG A 386 69.06 29.95 -18.60
C ARG A 386 69.75 28.67 -18.16
N SER A 387 71.08 28.66 -18.17
CA SER A 387 71.88 27.49 -17.77
C SER A 387 71.68 27.14 -16.30
N TYR A 388 71.52 28.14 -15.43
CA TYR A 388 71.30 27.93 -14.00
C TYR A 388 69.98 27.19 -13.76
N PHE A 389 68.86 27.70 -14.30
CA PHE A 389 67.55 27.06 -14.13
C PHE A 389 67.45 25.71 -14.82
N ARG A 390 68.09 25.54 -15.98
CA ARG A 390 68.19 24.23 -16.64
C ARG A 390 68.85 23.18 -15.76
N ASP A 391 70.00 23.49 -15.19
CA ASP A 391 70.74 22.50 -14.40
C ASP A 391 70.07 22.27 -13.04
N GLN A 392 69.53 23.32 -12.40
CA GLN A 392 68.80 23.19 -11.14
C GLN A 392 67.49 22.40 -11.28
N PHE A 393 66.64 22.70 -12.26
CA PHE A 393 65.34 22.03 -12.42
C PHE A 393 65.47 20.59 -12.90
N ASN A 394 66.51 20.25 -13.67
CA ASN A 394 66.78 18.85 -14.04
C ASN A 394 67.15 17.98 -12.82
N VAL A 395 67.89 18.53 -11.86
CA VAL A 395 68.27 17.80 -10.63
C VAL A 395 67.11 17.76 -9.62
N GLN A 396 66.26 18.78 -9.63
CA GLN A 396 65.20 18.98 -8.63
C GLN A 396 63.79 19.06 -9.26
N LEU A 397 63.48 18.16 -10.19
CA LEU A 397 62.22 18.20 -10.95
C LEU A 397 60.99 18.14 -10.04
N ASN A 398 61.00 17.19 -9.09
CA ASN A 398 59.84 16.90 -8.22
C ASN A 398 59.94 17.58 -6.86
N THR A 399 60.70 18.68 -6.72
CA THR A 399 60.77 19.44 -5.46
C THR A 399 60.08 20.79 -5.55
N GLN A 400 59.76 21.35 -4.40
CA GLN A 400 59.03 22.60 -4.27
C GLN A 400 59.82 23.80 -4.83
N LYS A 401 59.12 24.70 -5.52
CA LYS A 401 59.64 25.95 -6.10
C LYS A 401 58.77 27.12 -5.63
N LEU A 402 59.15 27.75 -4.52
CA LEU A 402 58.39 28.83 -3.88
C LEU A 402 58.59 30.15 -4.64
N GLY A 403 57.51 30.68 -5.21
CA GLY A 403 57.51 31.98 -5.88
C GLY A 403 56.79 33.05 -5.05
N GLY A 404 57.37 34.25 -4.99
CA GLY A 404 56.77 35.43 -4.39
C GLY A 404 57.15 36.68 -5.15
N TYR A 405 56.31 37.72 -5.10
CA TYR A 405 56.64 39.02 -5.68
C TYR A 405 56.88 40.00 -4.53
N ASP A 406 58.00 40.74 -4.59
CA ASP A 406 58.30 41.82 -3.66
C ASP A 406 57.89 43.17 -4.26
N PRO A 407 56.81 43.81 -3.78
CA PRO A 407 56.33 45.09 -4.30
C PRO A 407 57.24 46.28 -4.00
N TYR A 408 58.18 46.17 -3.05
CA TYR A 408 59.08 47.28 -2.71
C TYR A 408 60.30 47.35 -3.63
N MET A 409 60.76 46.18 -4.08
CA MET A 409 61.92 46.06 -4.96
C MET A 409 61.54 45.83 -6.43
N ASP A 410 60.27 45.57 -6.72
CA ASP A 410 59.74 45.20 -8.05
C ASP A 410 60.38 43.91 -8.62
N GLU A 411 60.56 42.91 -7.77
CA GLU A 411 61.26 41.67 -8.09
C GLU A 411 60.40 40.42 -7.87
N TYR A 412 60.50 39.45 -8.78
CA TYR A 412 60.00 38.09 -8.55
C TYR A 412 61.08 37.26 -7.85
N VAL A 413 60.80 36.87 -6.60
CA VAL A 413 61.67 36.08 -5.74
C VAL A 413 61.28 34.61 -5.87
N LEU A 414 62.20 33.80 -6.40
CA LEU A 414 62.03 32.35 -6.55
C LEU A 414 63.03 31.60 -5.67
N SER A 415 62.53 30.69 -4.84
CA SER A 415 63.33 29.85 -3.95
C SER A 415 63.10 28.36 -4.21
N THR A 416 64.17 27.58 -4.23
CA THR A 416 64.13 26.12 -4.47
C THR A 416 64.59 25.39 -3.22
N ASN A 417 63.90 24.32 -2.83
CA ASN A 417 64.30 23.50 -1.69
C ASN A 417 64.32 22.00 -2.05
N GLY A 418 64.76 21.17 -1.10
CA GLY A 418 64.80 19.71 -1.24
C GLY A 418 63.48 19.02 -0.87
N THR A 419 62.43 19.76 -0.54
CA THR A 419 61.13 19.21 -0.16
C THR A 419 60.40 18.72 -1.41
N SER A 420 60.04 17.45 -1.48
CA SER A 420 59.25 16.90 -2.59
C SER A 420 57.89 17.58 -2.66
N VAL A 421 57.42 17.92 -3.87
CA VAL A 421 56.00 18.25 -4.05
C VAL A 421 55.17 16.97 -3.84
N PRO A 422 53.98 17.07 -3.23
CA PRO A 422 53.07 15.94 -3.10
C PRO A 422 52.56 15.56 -4.50
N LEU A 423 53.12 14.49 -5.07
CA LEU A 423 52.59 13.87 -6.27
C LEU A 423 51.59 12.78 -5.86
N PRO A 424 50.46 12.64 -6.58
CA PRO A 424 49.56 11.52 -6.34
C PRO A 424 50.35 10.20 -6.50
N PRO A 425 50.23 9.26 -5.54
CA PRO A 425 50.97 8.01 -5.59
C PRO A 425 50.55 7.19 -6.82
N VAL A 426 51.53 6.58 -7.49
CA VAL A 426 51.25 5.64 -8.59
C VAL A 426 50.66 4.37 -7.99
N ILE A 427 49.39 4.12 -8.26
CA ILE A 427 48.68 2.93 -7.81
C ILE A 427 48.95 1.79 -8.80
N ILE A 428 49.44 0.65 -8.29
CA ILE A 428 49.77 -0.53 -9.08
C ILE A 428 48.65 -1.58 -8.89
N PRO A 429 48.10 -2.18 -9.96
CA PRO A 429 47.12 -3.25 -9.80
C PRO A 429 47.76 -4.50 -9.18
N CYS A 430 47.03 -5.17 -8.28
CA CYS A 430 47.42 -6.47 -7.74
C CYS A 430 47.67 -7.51 -8.86
N GLY A 431 48.48 -8.52 -8.57
CA GLY A 431 48.99 -9.51 -9.53
C GLY A 431 50.17 -9.03 -10.38
N THR A 432 50.55 -7.74 -10.31
CA THR A 432 51.70 -7.21 -11.05
C THR A 432 53.01 -7.59 -10.37
N GLN A 433 53.93 -8.21 -11.12
CA GLN A 433 55.30 -8.43 -10.66
C GLN A 433 56.11 -7.12 -10.71
N LYS A 434 56.81 -6.82 -9.62
CA LYS A 434 57.76 -5.72 -9.52
C LYS A 434 59.15 -6.26 -9.23
N SER A 435 60.11 -5.87 -10.05
CA SER A 435 61.49 -6.33 -9.98
C SER A 435 62.42 -5.15 -9.88
N LEU A 436 63.27 -5.12 -8.85
CA LEU A 436 64.33 -4.14 -8.71
C LEU A 436 65.67 -4.85 -8.55
N VAL A 437 66.69 -4.34 -9.25
CA VAL A 437 68.07 -4.88 -9.24
C VAL A 437 69.00 -3.88 -8.57
N ASN A 438 69.87 -4.35 -7.69
CA ASN A 438 70.87 -3.54 -6.97
C ASN A 438 70.30 -2.31 -6.25
N SER A 439 69.14 -2.44 -5.60
CA SER A 439 68.52 -1.36 -4.84
C SER A 439 69.24 -1.11 -3.52
N THR A 440 69.55 0.16 -3.23
CA THR A 440 70.22 0.63 -2.00
C THR A 440 69.35 1.53 -1.13
N THR A 441 68.20 1.98 -1.65
CA THR A 441 67.27 2.90 -0.98
C THR A 441 65.94 2.21 -0.68
N GLN A 442 65.24 2.67 0.35
CA GLN A 442 63.89 2.19 0.66
C GLN A 442 62.93 2.53 -0.48
N HIS A 443 62.06 1.58 -0.84
CA HIS A 443 61.00 1.77 -1.83
C HIS A 443 59.63 1.45 -1.24
N GLN A 444 58.62 2.21 -1.67
CA GLN A 444 57.22 2.00 -1.31
C GLN A 444 56.38 1.78 -2.56
N TYR A 445 55.52 0.77 -2.52
CA TYR A 445 54.56 0.45 -3.57
C TYR A 445 53.15 0.52 -2.99
N THR A 446 52.30 1.33 -3.61
CA THR A 446 50.87 1.36 -3.32
C THR A 446 50.18 0.39 -4.27
N ILE A 447 49.64 -0.71 -3.74
CA ILE A 447 48.97 -1.76 -4.50
C ILE A 447 47.45 -1.63 -4.34
N GLU A 448 46.72 -1.69 -5.45
CA GLU A 448 45.27 -1.77 -5.50
C GLU A 448 44.80 -3.21 -5.30
N LEU A 449 44.06 -3.46 -4.24
CA LEU A 449 43.52 -4.77 -3.84
C LEU A 449 42.02 -4.91 -4.14
N GLY A 450 41.35 -3.82 -4.53
CA GLY A 450 39.92 -3.79 -4.80
C GLY A 450 39.04 -3.88 -3.53
N ASN A 451 37.73 -4.02 -3.74
CA ASN A 451 36.73 -3.97 -2.68
C ASN A 451 36.48 -5.31 -2.00
N VAL A 452 37.02 -6.41 -2.50
CA VAL A 452 36.77 -7.75 -1.96
C VAL A 452 37.44 -7.92 -0.59
N ILE A 453 36.73 -8.56 0.34
CA ILE A 453 37.24 -8.96 1.66
C ILE A 453 37.81 -10.37 1.50
N GLY A 454 39.03 -10.60 1.99
CA GLY A 454 39.68 -11.91 1.85
C GLY A 454 41.18 -11.88 2.13
N ASN A 455 41.79 -13.05 2.08
CA ASN A 455 43.23 -13.19 2.29
C ASN A 455 44.00 -12.62 1.10
N VAL A 456 45.02 -11.81 1.39
CA VAL A 456 45.97 -11.24 0.43
C VAL A 456 47.31 -11.91 0.63
N VAL A 457 47.89 -12.42 -0.45
CA VAL A 457 49.16 -13.15 -0.43
C VAL A 457 50.23 -12.32 -1.13
N ILE A 458 51.35 -12.10 -0.47
CA ILE A 458 52.50 -11.35 -0.99
C ILE A 458 53.69 -12.29 -1.09
N ASN A 459 54.05 -12.63 -2.32
CA ASN A 459 55.20 -13.47 -2.63
C ASN A 459 56.41 -12.57 -2.92
N TYR A 460 57.52 -12.82 -2.23
CA TYR A 460 58.78 -12.11 -2.48
C TYR A 460 59.91 -13.11 -2.75
N THR A 461 60.66 -12.87 -3.81
CA THR A 461 61.83 -13.67 -4.21
C THR A 461 63.09 -12.82 -4.09
N ILE A 462 64.11 -13.33 -3.41
CA ILE A 462 65.39 -12.64 -3.25
C ILE A 462 66.40 -13.27 -4.21
N ASN A 463 66.83 -12.51 -5.21
CA ASN A 463 67.86 -12.96 -6.16
C ASN A 463 69.27 -12.74 -5.59
N SER A 464 69.48 -11.67 -4.82
CA SER A 464 70.75 -11.37 -4.14
C SER A 464 70.57 -10.34 -3.02
N GLY A 465 71.29 -10.48 -1.90
CA GLY A 465 71.29 -9.50 -0.80
C GLY A 465 70.30 -9.83 0.32
N THR A 466 70.04 -8.84 1.20
CA THR A 466 69.16 -8.96 2.37
C THR A 466 68.18 -7.79 2.38
N MET A 467 66.90 -8.03 2.66
CA MET A 467 65.87 -6.98 2.75
C MET A 467 64.88 -7.21 3.88
N SER A 468 64.20 -6.14 4.30
CA SER A 468 63.01 -6.24 5.15
C SER A 468 61.79 -5.81 4.35
N VAL A 469 60.67 -6.52 4.52
CA VAL A 469 59.39 -6.25 3.85
C VAL A 469 58.37 -5.93 4.93
N GLY A 470 57.71 -4.77 4.81
CA GLY A 470 56.60 -4.37 5.66
C GLY A 470 55.36 -4.08 4.83
N VAL A 471 54.22 -4.61 5.23
CA VAL A 471 52.92 -4.39 4.59
C VAL A 471 52.05 -3.59 5.55
N SER A 472 51.58 -2.44 5.10
CA SER A 472 50.67 -1.56 5.83
C SER A 472 49.33 -1.47 5.13
N TRP A 473 48.24 -1.69 5.87
CA TRP A 473 46.87 -1.58 5.40
C TRP A 473 46.01 -0.96 6.51
N ASP A 474 45.09 -0.07 6.13
CA ASP A 474 44.26 0.74 7.06
C ASP A 474 45.07 1.51 8.13
N GLY A 475 46.23 2.04 7.72
CA GLY A 475 47.13 2.82 8.59
C GLY A 475 47.96 2.00 9.59
N SER A 476 47.83 0.67 9.58
CA SER A 476 48.53 -0.24 10.51
C SER A 476 49.40 -1.26 9.77
N THR A 477 50.49 -1.73 10.40
CA THR A 477 51.32 -2.80 9.81
C THR A 477 50.63 -4.14 10.02
N VAL A 478 50.23 -4.78 8.92
CA VAL A 478 49.45 -6.04 8.92
C VAL A 478 50.31 -7.28 8.74
N ALA A 479 51.45 -7.16 8.06
CA ALA A 479 52.43 -8.24 7.90
C ALA A 479 53.84 -7.67 7.77
N SER A 480 54.86 -8.36 8.29
CA SER A 480 56.25 -7.94 8.07
C SER A 480 57.23 -9.10 8.22
N VAL A 481 58.38 -8.97 7.56
CA VAL A 481 59.58 -9.79 7.78
C VAL A 481 60.81 -8.90 7.85
N THR A 482 61.69 -9.15 8.80
CA THR A 482 62.92 -8.37 9.01
C THR A 482 64.14 -9.18 8.59
N ASN A 483 65.08 -8.52 7.88
CA ASN A 483 66.33 -9.12 7.41
C ASN A 483 66.16 -10.49 6.73
N ALA A 484 65.17 -10.62 5.85
CA ALA A 484 64.96 -11.81 5.06
C ALA A 484 66.18 -12.07 4.15
N THR A 485 66.74 -13.28 4.25
CA THR A 485 67.85 -13.79 3.41
C THR A 485 67.39 -14.89 2.46
N THR A 486 66.17 -15.39 2.62
CA THR A 486 65.52 -16.40 1.78
C THR A 486 64.18 -15.88 1.27
N SER A 487 63.82 -16.24 0.04
CA SER A 487 62.49 -16.01 -0.54
C SER A 487 61.38 -16.58 0.35
N GLY A 488 60.20 -15.96 0.32
CA GLY A 488 59.08 -16.37 1.15
C GLY A 488 57.77 -15.70 0.79
N THR A 489 56.78 -15.89 1.65
CA THR A 489 55.42 -15.39 1.47
C THR A 489 54.95 -14.72 2.74
N LEU A 490 54.38 -13.52 2.62
CA LEU A 490 53.60 -12.85 3.66
C LEU A 490 52.12 -12.97 3.31
N ASN A 491 51.25 -13.03 4.30
CA ASN A 491 49.80 -12.96 4.10
C ASN A 491 49.15 -12.10 5.18
N PHE A 492 47.99 -11.55 4.86
CA PHE A 492 47.11 -10.90 5.82
C PHE A 492 45.66 -10.97 5.32
N ASP A 493 44.70 -10.92 6.25
CA ASP A 493 43.28 -10.88 5.90
C ASP A 493 42.80 -9.43 5.77
N LYS A 494 42.38 -9.04 4.56
CA LYS A 494 41.71 -7.77 4.31
C LYS A 494 40.29 -7.85 4.83
N SER A 495 40.02 -7.20 5.96
CA SER A 495 38.76 -7.31 6.73
C SER A 495 37.69 -6.26 6.39
N LYS A 496 38.00 -5.29 5.52
CA LYS A 496 37.09 -4.20 5.13
C LYS A 496 37.10 -4.01 3.61
N ASN A 497 36.00 -3.48 3.08
CA ASN A 497 35.93 -3.08 1.67
C ASN A 497 36.81 -1.86 1.35
N SER A 498 37.01 -0.98 2.33
CA SER A 498 37.83 0.23 2.24
C SER A 498 38.77 0.32 3.47
N PRO A 499 40.04 0.74 3.30
CA PRO A 499 40.68 1.19 2.05
C PRO A 499 40.98 0.04 1.08
N THR A 500 40.92 0.33 -0.23
CA THR A 500 41.22 -0.64 -1.30
C THR A 500 42.72 -0.76 -1.60
N THR A 501 43.54 0.14 -1.06
CA THR A 501 44.98 0.16 -1.29
C THR A 501 45.78 -0.35 -0.08
N ALA A 502 46.87 -1.05 -0.34
CA ALA A 502 47.87 -1.44 0.66
C ALA A 502 49.25 -0.90 0.28
N ILE A 503 50.05 -0.52 1.27
CA ILE A 503 51.40 0.02 1.07
C ILE A 503 52.42 -1.05 1.45
N ILE A 504 53.21 -1.49 0.48
CA ILE A 504 54.33 -2.41 0.69
C ILE A 504 55.62 -1.58 0.73
N THR A 505 56.33 -1.66 1.84
CA THR A 505 57.62 -1.00 2.07
C THR A 505 58.74 -2.04 2.04
N ILE A 506 59.70 -1.85 1.14
CA ILE A 506 60.91 -2.67 1.04
C ILE A 506 62.09 -1.84 1.53
N THR A 507 62.81 -2.34 2.53
CA THR A 507 64.02 -1.70 3.08
C THR A 507 65.22 -2.60 2.84
N PRO A 508 66.10 -2.26 1.88
CA PRO A 508 67.36 -2.96 1.66
C PRO A 508 68.30 -2.89 2.87
N ASN A 509 69.03 -3.96 3.14
CA ASN A 509 70.17 -3.96 4.07
C ASN A 509 71.46 -4.02 3.24
N THR A 510 72.05 -2.83 2.95
CA THR A 510 73.13 -2.55 1.99
C THR A 510 72.73 -2.53 0.50
N THR A 511 72.52 -3.66 -0.15
CA THR A 511 72.12 -3.75 -1.56
C THR A 511 71.32 -5.03 -1.79
N VAL A 512 70.18 -4.95 -2.49
CA VAL A 512 69.30 -6.10 -2.77
C VAL A 512 68.78 -6.12 -4.21
N SER A 513 68.61 -7.33 -4.76
CA SER A 513 67.85 -7.59 -5.99
C SER A 513 66.70 -8.55 -5.65
N TYR A 514 65.47 -8.16 -5.98
CA TYR A 514 64.27 -8.90 -5.60
C TYR A 514 63.16 -8.82 -6.65
N ASP A 515 62.28 -9.81 -6.63
CA ASP A 515 60.98 -9.84 -7.28
C ASP A 515 59.87 -9.85 -6.23
N LEU A 516 58.83 -9.06 -6.44
CA LEU A 516 57.66 -8.94 -5.56
C LEU A 516 56.38 -9.11 -6.37
N VAL A 517 55.48 -9.97 -5.90
CA VAL A 517 54.12 -10.12 -6.44
C VAL A 517 53.14 -10.07 -5.28
N CYS A 518 52.19 -9.14 -5.34
CA CYS A 518 51.08 -9.05 -4.39
C CYS A 518 49.83 -9.56 -5.09
N ASP A 519 49.36 -10.75 -4.73
CA ASP A 519 48.18 -11.38 -5.34
C ASP A 519 46.89 -10.69 -4.88
N CYS A 520 45.91 -10.65 -5.77
CA CYS A 520 44.59 -10.12 -5.45
C CYS A 520 43.85 -11.07 -4.48
N PRO A 521 42.96 -10.54 -3.60
CA PRO A 521 42.03 -11.38 -2.86
C PRO A 521 41.22 -12.29 -3.81
N ILE A 522 41.05 -13.56 -3.45
CA ILE A 522 40.31 -14.52 -4.27
C ILE A 522 38.85 -14.08 -4.38
N GLN A 523 38.40 -13.85 -5.61
CA GLN A 523 37.02 -13.48 -5.90
C GLN A 523 36.15 -14.74 -5.97
N GLN A 524 35.04 -14.75 -5.22
CA GLN A 524 34.08 -15.85 -5.23
C GLN A 524 32.71 -15.33 -5.67
N GLY A 525 32.12 -15.96 -6.69
CA GLY A 525 30.79 -15.62 -7.16
C GLY A 525 29.69 -16.06 -6.17
N LEU A 526 28.58 -15.32 -6.16
CA LEU A 526 27.33 -15.68 -5.50
C LEU A 526 26.16 -15.19 -6.34
N THR A 527 25.17 -16.06 -6.53
CA THR A 527 23.88 -15.70 -7.11
C THR A 527 22.84 -15.65 -6.01
N ILE A 528 22.22 -14.49 -5.80
CA ILE A 528 21.10 -14.32 -4.87
C ILE A 528 19.81 -14.41 -5.67
N ILE A 529 18.87 -15.21 -5.19
CA ILE A 529 17.54 -15.36 -5.79
C ILE A 529 16.51 -14.97 -4.74
N GLN A 530 15.83 -13.86 -4.94
CA GLN A 530 14.69 -13.47 -4.11
C GLN A 530 13.41 -14.10 -4.64
N ILE A 531 12.69 -14.75 -3.75
CA ILE A 531 11.46 -15.47 -4.03
C ILE A 531 10.34 -14.86 -3.18
N GLY A 532 9.34 -14.30 -3.83
CA GLY A 532 8.12 -13.83 -3.19
C GLY A 532 6.94 -14.71 -3.54
N LEU A 533 6.27 -15.26 -2.53
CA LEU A 533 5.08 -16.10 -2.65
C LEU A 533 3.89 -15.40 -2.02
N ASN A 534 2.71 -15.53 -2.63
CA ASN A 534 1.47 -14.98 -2.11
C ASN A 534 0.30 -15.93 -2.39
N SER A 535 -0.82 -15.72 -1.71
CA SER A 535 -2.04 -16.44 -2.04
C SER A 535 -2.86 -15.72 -3.11
N ALA A 536 -3.68 -16.47 -3.83
CA ALA A 536 -4.49 -15.97 -4.94
C ALA A 536 -5.51 -14.91 -4.52
N GLU A 537 -5.96 -14.92 -3.25
CA GLU A 537 -6.92 -13.95 -2.71
C GLU A 537 -6.33 -12.54 -2.58
N ASP A 538 -5.00 -12.45 -2.50
CA ASP A 538 -4.27 -11.19 -2.39
C ASP A 538 -3.67 -10.76 -3.75
N SER A 539 -4.06 -11.41 -4.84
CA SER A 539 -3.61 -11.08 -6.20
C SER A 539 -3.83 -9.61 -6.54
N GLY A 540 -2.82 -8.98 -7.13
CA GLY A 540 -2.82 -7.56 -7.51
C GLY A 540 -2.33 -6.60 -6.43
N LYS A 541 -2.06 -7.06 -5.20
CA LYS A 541 -1.45 -6.25 -4.15
C LYS A 541 0.05 -6.04 -4.34
N PHE A 542 0.60 -5.04 -3.68
CA PHE A 542 1.99 -4.60 -3.76
C PHE A 542 2.68 -4.59 -2.39
N ILE A 543 3.95 -5.01 -2.37
CA ILE A 543 4.86 -4.92 -1.21
C ILE A 543 6.32 -4.83 -1.68
N HIS A 544 7.22 -4.24 -0.88
CA HIS A 544 8.65 -4.30 -1.16
C HIS A 544 9.37 -5.37 -0.30
N ASN A 545 10.10 -6.24 -1.00
CA ASN A 545 10.98 -7.23 -0.40
C ASN A 545 12.40 -6.68 -0.38
N GLU A 546 12.99 -6.59 0.81
CA GLU A 546 14.31 -6.03 1.01
C GLU A 546 15.25 -7.00 1.72
N PHE A 547 16.53 -6.88 1.46
CA PHE A 547 17.56 -7.54 2.24
C PHE A 547 18.83 -6.70 2.35
N LYS A 548 19.61 -6.98 3.39
CA LYS A 548 20.94 -6.42 3.60
C LYS A 548 21.79 -7.40 4.40
N TRP A 549 23.10 -7.20 4.42
CA TRP A 549 23.99 -7.93 5.29
C TRP A 549 24.92 -6.99 6.05
N ASN A 550 25.40 -7.44 7.19
CA ASN A 550 26.39 -6.71 7.97
C ASN A 550 27.29 -7.69 8.73
N ASP A 551 28.49 -7.22 9.05
CA ASP A 551 29.36 -7.80 10.05
C ASP A 551 29.72 -6.71 11.08
N THR A 552 30.76 -6.93 11.90
CA THR A 552 31.19 -5.96 12.92
C THR A 552 31.87 -4.72 12.35
N LEU A 553 32.32 -4.74 11.10
CA LEU A 553 33.15 -3.72 10.45
C LEU A 553 32.51 -3.11 9.19
N VAL A 554 31.58 -3.83 8.55
CA VAL A 554 30.99 -3.52 7.25
C VAL A 554 29.48 -3.70 7.31
N THR A 555 28.75 -2.78 6.69
CA THR A 555 27.31 -2.90 6.46
C THR A 555 27.04 -2.68 4.97
N SER A 556 26.27 -3.57 4.37
CA SER A 556 25.89 -3.49 2.96
C SER A 556 24.83 -2.41 2.72
N PRO A 557 24.72 -1.89 1.49
CA PRO A 557 23.51 -1.24 1.02
C PRO A 557 22.30 -2.18 1.15
N VAL A 558 21.11 -1.59 1.21
CA VAL A 558 19.85 -2.30 1.14
C VAL A 558 19.51 -2.57 -0.33
N SER A 559 19.20 -3.82 -0.67
CA SER A 559 18.45 -4.10 -1.90
C SER A 559 16.97 -4.07 -1.57
N SER A 560 16.18 -3.34 -2.36
CA SER A 560 14.73 -3.23 -2.21
C SER A 560 14.09 -3.46 -3.58
N ASN A 561 13.22 -4.46 -3.67
CA ASN A 561 12.53 -4.82 -4.92
C ASN A 561 11.03 -4.88 -4.67
N MET A 562 10.27 -4.15 -5.48
CA MET A 562 8.80 -4.25 -5.48
C MET A 562 8.37 -5.64 -5.96
N MET A 563 7.35 -6.19 -5.30
CA MET A 563 6.66 -7.40 -5.66
C MET A 563 5.19 -7.06 -5.91
N THR A 564 4.66 -7.53 -7.03
CA THR A 564 3.22 -7.55 -7.32
C THR A 564 2.72 -8.97 -7.13
N PHE A 565 1.63 -9.13 -6.39
CA PHE A 565 1.07 -10.43 -6.05
C PHE A 565 0.37 -11.04 -7.27
N GLY A 566 0.76 -12.26 -7.64
CA GLY A 566 0.20 -13.01 -8.76
C GLY A 566 -1.02 -13.83 -8.37
N ALA A 567 -1.72 -14.39 -9.38
CA ALA A 567 -2.91 -15.20 -9.18
C ALA A 567 -2.62 -16.67 -8.80
N ASP A 568 -1.39 -17.14 -9.01
CA ASP A 568 -0.98 -18.52 -8.74
C ASP A 568 -0.13 -18.59 -7.46
N SER A 569 -0.55 -19.41 -6.49
CA SER A 569 0.14 -19.58 -5.21
C SER A 569 1.24 -20.66 -5.22
N GLN A 570 1.35 -21.41 -6.33
CA GLN A 570 2.35 -22.45 -6.52
C GLN A 570 3.60 -21.95 -7.26
N VAL A 571 3.51 -20.80 -7.91
CA VAL A 571 4.61 -20.15 -8.63
C VAL A 571 4.97 -18.86 -7.89
N ALA A 572 6.25 -18.49 -7.88
CA ALA A 572 6.69 -17.27 -7.23
C ALA A 572 6.27 -16.04 -8.07
N SER A 573 5.53 -15.12 -7.45
CA SER A 573 5.15 -13.85 -8.06
C SER A 573 6.33 -12.89 -8.15
N GLN A 574 7.34 -13.08 -7.30
CA GLN A 574 8.65 -12.45 -7.47
C GLN A 574 9.73 -13.53 -7.60
N TYR A 575 10.51 -13.48 -8.68
CA TYR A 575 11.70 -14.30 -8.89
C TYR A 575 12.82 -13.38 -9.42
N VAL A 576 13.56 -12.73 -8.52
CA VAL A 576 14.60 -11.76 -8.89
C VAL A 576 15.96 -12.39 -8.69
N VAL A 577 16.77 -12.42 -9.76
CA VAL A 577 18.12 -12.98 -9.76
C VAL A 577 19.16 -11.87 -9.78
N GLN A 578 20.08 -11.89 -8.83
CA GLN A 578 21.21 -10.97 -8.75
C GLN A 578 22.51 -11.77 -8.70
N GLN A 579 23.49 -11.43 -9.55
CA GLN A 579 24.79 -12.10 -9.60
C GLN A 579 25.89 -11.11 -9.24
N GLY A 580 26.83 -11.56 -8.42
CA GLY A 580 27.98 -10.74 -8.06
C GLY A 580 29.03 -11.49 -7.27
N ILE A 581 29.96 -10.74 -6.68
CA ILE A 581 31.09 -11.27 -5.94
C ILE A 581 30.80 -11.14 -4.45
N ARG A 582 31.03 -12.21 -3.68
CA ARG A 582 30.89 -12.23 -2.23
C ARG A 582 31.66 -11.09 -1.58
N SER A 583 31.12 -10.58 -0.47
CA SER A 583 31.65 -9.44 0.29
C SER A 583 31.61 -8.10 -0.43
N THR A 584 30.99 -7.97 -1.60
CA THR A 584 30.87 -6.69 -2.33
C THR A 584 29.40 -6.32 -2.51
N GLY A 585 29.08 -5.03 -2.41
CA GLY A 585 27.70 -4.55 -2.55
C GLY A 585 26.72 -5.30 -1.65
N VAL A 586 25.66 -5.84 -2.25
CA VAL A 586 24.60 -6.59 -1.55
C VAL A 586 24.94 -8.07 -1.35
N PHE A 587 26.10 -8.56 -1.78
CA PHE A 587 26.44 -9.98 -1.75
C PHE A 587 27.16 -10.37 -0.45
N PRO A 588 26.50 -11.15 0.44
CA PRO A 588 27.11 -11.58 1.70
C PRO A 588 28.22 -12.60 1.48
N TYR A 589 28.97 -12.85 2.54
CA TYR A 589 29.98 -13.92 2.60
C TYR A 589 29.73 -14.81 3.82
N SER A 590 30.37 -15.98 3.85
CA SER A 590 30.15 -16.92 4.96
C SER A 590 30.58 -16.27 6.28
N GLY A 591 29.68 -16.24 7.24
CA GLY A 591 29.90 -15.65 8.56
C GLY A 591 29.32 -14.26 8.78
N SER A 592 28.76 -13.61 7.75
CA SER A 592 28.03 -12.36 7.91
C SER A 592 26.61 -12.57 8.46
N ASP A 593 26.01 -11.54 9.05
CA ASP A 593 24.61 -11.53 9.42
C ASP A 593 23.76 -11.02 8.25
N VAL A 594 22.75 -11.77 7.84
CA VAL A 594 21.85 -11.40 6.72
C VAL A 594 20.47 -11.07 7.27
N THR A 595 19.99 -9.87 6.99
CA THR A 595 18.67 -9.40 7.41
C THR A 595 17.71 -9.36 6.23
N LEU A 596 16.63 -10.14 6.30
CA LEU A 596 15.50 -10.11 5.37
C LEU A 596 14.42 -9.18 5.92
N ARG A 597 13.79 -8.39 5.06
CA ARG A 597 12.78 -7.40 5.46
C ARG A 597 11.63 -7.31 4.47
N SER A 598 10.41 -7.27 4.99
CA SER A 598 9.19 -6.87 4.28
C SER A 598 8.90 -5.43 4.65
N ASN A 599 8.87 -4.53 3.68
CA ASN A 599 8.68 -3.10 3.92
C ASN A 599 7.49 -2.59 3.11
N LYS A 600 6.51 -1.99 3.78
CA LYS A 600 5.38 -1.31 3.14
C LYS A 600 5.74 0.14 2.87
N ILE A 601 5.97 0.48 1.60
CA ILE A 601 6.45 1.79 1.16
C ILE A 601 5.50 2.40 0.13
N ASN A 602 5.28 3.72 0.20
CA ASN A 602 4.51 4.47 -0.79
C ASN A 602 3.09 3.92 -1.05
N PHE A 603 2.86 3.36 -2.23
CA PHE A 603 1.57 2.84 -2.70
C PHE A 603 1.35 1.37 -2.39
N ASP A 604 2.29 0.71 -1.70
CA ASP A 604 2.11 -0.66 -1.24
C ASP A 604 0.81 -0.78 -0.43
N ASP A 605 -0.02 -1.75 -0.77
CA ASP A 605 -1.35 -1.95 -0.19
C ASP A 605 -1.42 -3.25 0.65
N TYR A 606 -0.50 -4.19 0.46
CA TYR A 606 -0.38 -5.36 1.33
C TYR A 606 0.06 -4.96 2.74
N SER A 607 -0.40 -5.70 3.75
CA SER A 607 -0.02 -5.48 5.15
C SER A 607 0.40 -6.82 5.75
N TRP A 608 1.62 -6.87 6.28
CA TRP A 608 2.16 -8.07 6.92
C TRP A 608 1.23 -8.61 8.00
N VAL A 609 0.90 -9.89 7.92
CA VAL A 609 0.05 -10.61 8.85
C VAL A 609 0.92 -11.36 9.86
N VAL A 610 0.96 -10.82 11.08
CA VAL A 610 1.74 -11.38 12.19
C VAL A 610 1.37 -12.85 12.43
N ASN A 611 2.39 -13.70 12.55
CA ASN A 611 2.31 -15.16 12.73
C ASN A 611 1.76 -15.98 11.54
N LYS A 612 1.44 -15.35 10.41
CA LYS A 612 1.08 -16.06 9.16
C LYS A 612 2.16 -15.89 8.11
N ASP A 613 2.57 -14.64 7.89
CA ASP A 613 3.65 -14.32 6.96
C ASP A 613 4.98 -14.66 7.59
N ASN A 614 5.94 -15.09 6.76
CA ASN A 614 7.24 -15.51 7.25
C ASN A 614 8.36 -15.36 6.22
N PHE A 615 9.60 -15.48 6.70
CA PHE A 615 10.81 -15.52 5.90
C PHE A 615 11.41 -16.94 5.91
N ALA A 616 12.04 -17.34 4.81
CA ALA A 616 12.86 -18.54 4.75
C ALA A 616 14.12 -18.28 3.92
N TRP A 617 15.13 -19.15 4.07
CA TRP A 617 16.36 -19.02 3.30
C TRP A 617 16.99 -20.38 3.00
N LEU A 618 17.82 -20.44 1.95
CA LEU A 618 18.58 -21.63 1.59
C LEU A 618 19.89 -21.27 0.88
N SER A 619 21.02 -21.84 1.33
CA SER A 619 22.25 -21.89 0.55
C SER A 619 22.34 -23.23 -0.19
N SER A 620 22.45 -23.20 -1.51
CA SER A 620 22.45 -24.41 -2.35
C SER A 620 23.38 -24.28 -3.56
N ASN A 621 23.77 -25.43 -4.12
CA ASN A 621 24.41 -25.53 -5.44
C ASN A 621 23.41 -25.88 -6.56
N THR A 622 22.14 -26.11 -6.21
CA THR A 622 21.07 -26.48 -7.13
C THR A 622 20.27 -25.23 -7.50
N LEU A 623 20.02 -25.06 -8.80
CA LEU A 623 19.14 -24.03 -9.33
C LEU A 623 17.68 -24.53 -9.28
N TYR A 624 16.80 -23.78 -8.61
CA TYR A 624 15.35 -23.99 -8.60
C TYR A 624 14.71 -22.88 -9.44
N ASN A 625 14.19 -23.22 -10.61
CA ASN A 625 13.48 -22.32 -11.51
C ASN A 625 12.09 -21.99 -10.98
N ASN A 626 11.50 -20.92 -11.52
CA ASN A 626 10.15 -20.48 -11.16
C ASN A 626 9.06 -21.38 -11.78
N THR A 627 8.95 -22.62 -11.30
CA THR A 627 7.91 -23.58 -11.69
C THR A 627 7.30 -24.19 -10.43
N ALA A 628 6.03 -24.61 -10.47
CA ALA A 628 5.32 -25.14 -9.31
C ALA A 628 6.06 -26.31 -8.61
N SER A 629 6.63 -27.23 -9.39
CA SER A 629 7.37 -28.37 -8.86
C SER A 629 8.68 -27.95 -8.19
N GLU A 630 9.44 -27.03 -8.80
CA GLU A 630 10.76 -26.64 -8.28
C GLU A 630 10.66 -25.65 -7.11
N ILE A 631 9.63 -24.80 -7.07
CA ILE A 631 9.33 -23.95 -5.91
C ILE A 631 8.92 -24.79 -4.71
N THR A 632 8.12 -25.84 -4.92
CA THR A 632 7.77 -26.78 -3.84
C THR A 632 9.02 -27.47 -3.28
N ALA A 633 9.90 -27.98 -4.17
CA ALA A 633 11.17 -28.59 -3.76
C ALA A 633 12.11 -27.62 -3.02
N LEU A 634 12.17 -26.36 -3.46
CA LEU A 634 12.91 -25.29 -2.79
C LEU A 634 12.38 -25.07 -1.37
N LEU A 635 11.06 -24.94 -1.20
CA LEU A 635 10.43 -24.71 0.11
C LEU A 635 10.72 -25.86 1.07
N THR A 636 10.65 -27.12 0.61
CA THR A 636 11.00 -28.29 1.42
C THR A 636 12.47 -28.30 1.83
N ALA A 637 13.37 -27.84 0.97
CA ALA A 637 14.80 -27.77 1.27
C ALA A 637 15.18 -26.54 2.13
N SER A 638 14.36 -25.49 2.13
CA SER A 638 14.65 -24.23 2.80
C SER A 638 14.43 -24.28 4.32
N ALA A 639 15.17 -23.42 5.03
CA ALA A 639 14.98 -23.22 6.46
C ALA A 639 14.07 -22.01 6.70
N THR A 640 12.85 -22.28 7.14
CA THR A 640 11.91 -21.26 7.60
C THR A 640 12.38 -20.63 8.91
N ILE A 641 12.38 -19.29 8.97
CA ILE A 641 12.75 -18.54 10.17
C ILE A 641 11.60 -18.65 11.18
N PRO A 642 11.87 -18.87 12.49
CA PRO A 642 10.81 -18.86 13.50
C PRO A 642 10.08 -17.51 13.55
N ASN A 643 8.74 -17.52 13.62
CA ASN A 643 7.94 -16.29 13.72
C ASN A 643 8.34 -15.39 14.91
N ALA A 644 8.85 -15.99 16.00
CA ALA A 644 9.34 -15.26 17.17
C ALA A 644 10.59 -14.41 16.90
N ASP A 645 11.35 -14.73 15.85
CA ASP A 645 12.56 -14.01 15.46
C ASP A 645 12.25 -12.85 14.50
N VAL A 646 11.01 -12.77 14.01
CA VAL A 646 10.51 -11.65 13.20
C VAL A 646 10.10 -10.49 14.12
N ASN A 647 10.73 -9.34 13.94
CA ASN A 647 10.43 -8.11 14.68
C ASN A 647 9.92 -7.00 13.75
N SER A 648 9.20 -6.03 14.32
CA SER A 648 8.75 -4.83 13.62
C SER A 648 9.40 -3.58 14.22
N PRO A 649 10.53 -3.11 13.65
CA PRO A 649 11.25 -1.96 14.18
C PRO A 649 10.54 -0.62 13.90
N SER A 650 9.66 -0.57 12.91
CA SER A 650 8.81 0.57 12.58
C SER A 650 7.51 0.10 11.93
N SER A 651 6.47 0.95 11.95
CA SER A 651 5.20 0.65 11.29
C SER A 651 5.42 0.30 9.81
N GLY A 652 4.82 -0.81 9.36
CA GLY A 652 4.94 -1.29 7.98
C GLY A 652 6.24 -2.03 7.64
N LEU A 653 7.21 -2.09 8.57
CA LEU A 653 8.47 -2.80 8.38
C LEU A 653 8.54 -4.01 9.31
N TYR A 654 8.77 -5.18 8.72
CA TYR A 654 9.00 -6.45 9.43
C TYR A 654 10.33 -7.03 8.98
N GLN A 655 11.13 -7.54 9.90
CA GLN A 655 12.46 -8.05 9.59
C GLN A 655 12.87 -9.23 10.46
N ALA A 656 13.75 -10.07 9.93
CA ALA A 656 14.46 -11.10 10.67
C ALA A 656 15.92 -11.19 10.23
N THR A 657 16.81 -11.53 11.14
CA THR A 657 18.25 -11.63 10.89
C THR A 657 18.74 -13.06 11.07
N VAL A 658 19.29 -13.63 10.00
CA VAL A 658 20.05 -14.88 10.02
C VAL A 658 21.47 -14.55 10.45
N THR A 659 21.81 -14.89 11.68
CA THR A 659 23.14 -14.62 12.24
C THR A 659 24.16 -15.64 11.74
N ASN A 660 25.38 -15.18 11.45
CA ASN A 660 26.51 -16.03 11.06
C ASN A 660 26.16 -17.01 9.93
N ILE A 661 25.61 -16.50 8.82
CA ILE A 661 25.10 -17.33 7.73
C ILE A 661 26.20 -18.23 7.15
N THR A 662 25.90 -19.51 6.95
CA THR A 662 26.86 -20.46 6.36
C THR A 662 26.70 -20.49 4.85
N LEU A 663 27.72 -20.02 4.12
CA LEU A 663 27.75 -20.00 2.64
C LEU A 663 28.96 -20.79 2.15
N PRO A 664 28.88 -22.14 2.04
CA PRO A 664 29.97 -22.95 1.53
C PRO A 664 30.41 -22.47 0.14
N THR A 665 31.70 -22.55 -0.18
CA THR A 665 32.24 -22.08 -1.48
C THR A 665 31.72 -22.90 -2.66
N ALA A 666 31.28 -24.14 -2.43
CA ALA A 666 30.64 -24.98 -3.43
C ALA A 666 29.19 -24.55 -3.75
N ASN A 667 28.53 -23.81 -2.84
CA ASN A 667 27.17 -23.34 -3.03
C ASN A 667 27.18 -22.01 -3.80
N GLN A 668 26.62 -22.03 -5.00
CA GLN A 668 26.57 -20.88 -5.89
C GLN A 668 25.32 -20.02 -5.69
N TYR A 669 24.26 -20.56 -5.08
CA TYR A 669 22.95 -19.93 -4.93
C TYR A 669 22.61 -19.66 -3.46
N LEU A 670 22.09 -18.46 -3.20
CA LEU A 670 21.45 -18.07 -1.94
C LEU A 670 20.01 -17.66 -2.24
N TYR A 671 19.05 -18.45 -1.75
CA TYR A 671 17.63 -18.15 -1.85
C TYR A 671 17.19 -17.38 -0.61
N LEU A 672 16.51 -16.25 -0.83
CA LEU A 672 15.84 -15.44 0.19
C LEU A 672 14.35 -15.47 -0.13
N ILE A 673 13.55 -16.06 0.76
CA ILE A 673 12.16 -16.40 0.50
C ILE A 673 11.26 -15.57 1.41
N TYR A 674 10.27 -14.93 0.81
CA TYR A 674 9.24 -14.11 1.44
C TYR A 674 7.91 -14.83 1.21
N ASP A 675 7.36 -15.43 2.26
CA ASP A 675 6.13 -16.22 2.18
C ASP A 675 4.97 -15.44 2.78
N TYR A 676 4.14 -14.85 1.92
CA TYR A 676 2.92 -14.10 2.25
C TYR A 676 1.66 -14.93 2.05
N ARG A 677 1.81 -16.25 1.89
CA ARG A 677 0.64 -17.11 1.68
C ARG A 677 -0.16 -17.22 2.96
N THR A 678 -1.45 -16.96 2.83
CA THR A 678 -2.46 -17.31 3.83
C THR A 678 -2.46 -18.83 4.04
N THR A 679 -1.91 -19.26 5.16
CA THR A 679 -2.04 -20.66 5.59
C THR A 679 -3.47 -20.88 6.09
N ASN A 680 -4.28 -21.51 5.25
CA ASN A 680 -5.53 -22.12 5.67
C ASN A 680 -5.23 -23.57 6.10
N SER A 681 -5.94 -24.06 7.10
CA SER A 681 -5.91 -25.47 7.48
C SER A 681 -6.41 -26.29 6.30
N ALA A 682 -5.50 -26.88 5.51
CA ALA A 682 -5.87 -27.95 4.61
C ALA A 682 -6.02 -29.22 5.46
N SER A 683 -7.23 -29.77 5.53
CA SER A 683 -7.42 -31.12 6.06
C SER A 683 -6.83 -32.12 5.06
N PHE A 684 -5.66 -32.66 5.40
CA PHE A 684 -5.03 -33.74 4.65
C PHE A 684 -5.70 -35.07 5.00
N CYS A 685 -5.97 -35.91 4.00
CA CYS A 685 -6.29 -37.31 4.25
C CYS A 685 -4.98 -38.10 4.48
N TYR A 686 -4.97 -39.04 5.44
CA TYR A 686 -3.85 -39.98 5.57
C TYR A 686 -3.85 -40.94 4.37
N ASP A 687 -2.83 -40.82 3.51
CA ASP A 687 -2.52 -41.77 2.46
C ASP A 687 -1.02 -42.12 2.51
N ALA A 688 -0.69 -43.42 2.52
CA ALA A 688 0.68 -43.90 2.65
C ALA A 688 1.37 -44.15 1.30
N SER A 689 0.73 -43.79 0.18
CA SER A 689 1.15 -44.20 -1.16
C SER A 689 1.62 -43.04 -2.04
N THR A 690 0.92 -41.89 -2.10
CA THR A 690 1.41 -40.70 -2.81
C THR A 690 0.87 -39.37 -2.24
N GLU A 691 1.67 -38.29 -2.33
CA GLU A 691 1.33 -36.95 -1.84
C GLU A 691 0.13 -36.33 -2.58
N SER A 692 -0.09 -36.68 -3.86
CA SER A 692 -1.24 -36.20 -4.65
C SER A 692 -2.58 -36.76 -4.16
N SER A 693 -2.60 -37.96 -3.58
CA SER A 693 -3.82 -38.62 -3.07
C SER A 693 -4.23 -38.10 -1.69
N ALA A 694 -3.27 -37.60 -0.91
CA ALA A 694 -3.52 -36.92 0.36
C ALA A 694 -4.14 -35.52 0.18
N CYS A 695 -3.92 -34.89 -0.99
CA CYS A 695 -4.36 -33.53 -1.31
C CYS A 695 -5.66 -33.43 -2.11
N CYS A 696 -6.04 -34.41 -2.94
CA CYS A 696 -7.23 -34.32 -3.80
C CYS A 696 -7.93 -35.69 -3.93
N GLY A 697 -9.05 -35.90 -3.23
CA GLY A 697 -9.83 -37.15 -3.32
C GLY A 697 -10.47 -37.65 -2.03
N CYS A 698 -10.55 -36.82 -0.97
CA CYS A 698 -11.27 -37.18 0.25
C CYS A 698 -12.77 -37.26 -0.07
N GLY A 699 -13.36 -38.46 0.00
CA GLY A 699 -14.80 -38.64 -0.24
C GLY A 699 -15.64 -37.72 0.63
N ASP A 700 -16.81 -37.31 0.11
CA ASP A 700 -17.73 -36.32 0.67
C ASP A 700 -17.93 -36.47 2.20
N TYR A 701 -17.16 -35.71 3.00
CA TYR A 701 -17.49 -35.49 4.39
C TYR A 701 -18.61 -34.44 4.44
N CYS A 702 -19.84 -34.89 4.23
CA CYS A 702 -21.04 -34.11 4.51
C CYS A 702 -21.76 -34.70 5.71
N THR A 703 -21.34 -34.29 6.90
CA THR A 703 -22.00 -34.75 8.13
C THR A 703 -23.30 -33.95 8.33
N PRO A 704 -24.49 -34.59 8.32
CA PRO A 704 -25.74 -33.88 8.55
C PRO A 704 -25.91 -33.53 10.02
N TYR A 705 -26.37 -32.30 10.30
CA TYR A 705 -26.72 -31.83 11.63
C TYR A 705 -28.02 -31.02 11.62
N ALA A 706 -28.74 -31.05 12.75
CA ALA A 706 -29.95 -30.26 12.94
C ALA A 706 -29.60 -28.81 13.33
N SER A 707 -30.24 -27.84 12.68
CA SER A 707 -29.97 -26.42 12.89
C SER A 707 -31.21 -25.52 12.67
N SER A 708 -31.15 -24.27 13.12
CA SER A 708 -32.16 -23.24 12.83
C SER A 708 -31.92 -22.55 11.47
N THR A 709 -32.81 -21.69 11.02
CA THR A 709 -32.51 -20.71 9.96
C THR A 709 -31.57 -19.63 10.47
N GLY A 710 -30.77 -19.04 9.56
CA GLY A 710 -29.81 -17.99 9.91
C GLY A 710 -30.48 -16.73 10.47
N GLN A 711 -29.93 -16.19 11.55
CA GLN A 711 -30.43 -15.00 12.24
C GLN A 711 -29.39 -13.89 12.32
N SER A 712 -29.85 -12.66 12.51
CA SER A 712 -28.98 -11.48 12.63
C SER A 712 -28.31 -11.33 14.00
N SER A 713 -28.75 -12.08 15.02
CA SER A 713 -28.14 -12.06 16.35
C SER A 713 -28.16 -13.44 17.03
N ILE A 714 -27.24 -13.63 17.97
CA ILE A 714 -27.18 -14.83 18.85
C ILE A 714 -28.49 -15.02 19.61
N SER A 715 -29.05 -13.93 20.15
CA SER A 715 -30.27 -13.97 20.97
C SER A 715 -31.50 -14.47 20.20
N ILE A 716 -31.60 -14.12 18.92
CA ILE A 716 -32.69 -14.60 18.05
C ILE A 716 -32.42 -16.03 17.61
N ALA A 717 -31.16 -16.37 17.26
CA ALA A 717 -30.79 -17.74 16.86
C ALA A 717 -31.12 -18.76 17.96
N CYS A 718 -30.79 -18.45 19.22
CA CYS A 718 -30.92 -19.34 20.36
C CYS A 718 -32.35 -19.71 20.79
N ILE A 719 -33.37 -19.07 20.22
CA ILE A 719 -34.78 -19.36 20.50
C ILE A 719 -35.50 -20.02 19.31
N GLN A 720 -34.79 -20.26 18.20
CA GLN A 720 -35.34 -20.88 17.00
C GLN A 720 -35.26 -22.40 17.09
N SER A 721 -36.36 -23.11 16.81
CA SER A 721 -36.33 -24.58 16.78
C SER A 721 -35.35 -25.10 15.71
N ALA A 722 -34.42 -25.97 16.10
CA ALA A 722 -33.48 -26.66 15.21
C ALA A 722 -34.20 -27.68 14.32
N SER A 723 -34.94 -27.18 13.33
CA SER A 723 -35.87 -27.92 12.47
C SER A 723 -35.34 -28.15 11.05
N GLN A 724 -34.23 -27.48 10.69
CA GLN A 724 -33.57 -27.64 9.40
C GLN A 724 -32.43 -28.65 9.51
N THR A 725 -32.13 -29.33 8.41
CA THR A 725 -30.94 -30.18 8.28
C THR A 725 -29.94 -29.49 7.38
N TYR A 726 -28.74 -29.24 7.91
CA TYR A 726 -27.59 -28.70 7.19
C TYR A 726 -26.42 -29.68 7.29
N TYR A 727 -25.35 -29.40 6.55
CA TYR A 727 -24.20 -30.29 6.43
C TYR A 727 -22.91 -29.52 6.73
N HIS A 728 -21.87 -30.19 7.20
CA HIS A 728 -20.56 -29.58 7.38
C HIS A 728 -19.43 -30.55 7.01
N ASP A 729 -18.26 -29.99 6.73
CA ASP A 729 -17.04 -30.70 6.33
C ASP A 729 -16.17 -31.19 7.51
N GLY A 730 -16.67 -31.00 8.74
CA GLY A 730 -16.02 -31.45 9.97
C GLY A 730 -16.30 -32.92 10.33
N PHE A 731 -15.45 -33.49 11.19
CA PHE A 731 -15.54 -34.88 11.64
C PHE A 731 -16.49 -35.10 12.83
N ASP A 732 -16.79 -34.04 13.59
CA ASP A 732 -17.66 -34.12 14.76
C ASP A 732 -19.14 -34.18 14.36
N ALA A 733 -20.02 -34.62 15.28
CA ALA A 733 -21.46 -34.68 15.03
C ALA A 733 -22.14 -33.29 14.91
N LEU A 734 -21.44 -32.24 15.33
CA LEU A 734 -21.86 -30.84 15.24
C LEU A 734 -20.68 -30.01 14.71
N PRO A 735 -20.94 -28.93 13.94
CA PRO A 735 -19.88 -28.11 13.37
C PRO A 735 -19.15 -27.30 14.44
N VAL A 736 -17.82 -27.23 14.32
CA VAL A 736 -16.92 -26.47 15.22
C VAL A 736 -16.25 -25.30 14.51
N ILE A 737 -15.55 -24.44 15.26
CA ILE A 737 -14.82 -23.30 14.68
C ILE A 737 -13.81 -23.79 13.64
N GLY A 738 -13.93 -23.26 12.42
CA GLY A 738 -13.09 -23.63 11.28
C GLY A 738 -13.78 -24.51 10.24
N ASP A 739 -14.88 -25.18 10.59
CA ASP A 739 -15.66 -25.99 9.65
C ASP A 739 -16.43 -25.10 8.66
N THR A 740 -16.59 -25.57 7.43
CA THR A 740 -17.50 -24.98 6.44
C THR A 740 -18.86 -25.66 6.52
N VAL A 741 -19.93 -24.87 6.56
CA VAL A 741 -21.31 -25.34 6.67
C VAL A 741 -22.11 -25.07 5.39
N TYR A 742 -22.96 -26.02 5.03
CA TYR A 742 -23.65 -26.12 3.74
C TYR A 742 -25.15 -26.36 3.92
N SER A 743 -25.97 -25.77 3.05
CA SER A 743 -27.39 -26.11 2.91
C SER A 743 -27.64 -27.30 1.98
N SER A 744 -26.66 -27.65 1.14
CA SER A 744 -26.67 -28.83 0.27
C SER A 744 -26.07 -30.04 0.95
N SER A 745 -26.55 -31.24 0.59
CA SER A 745 -25.97 -32.53 1.01
C SER A 745 -24.66 -32.90 0.31
N ILE A 746 -24.06 -31.93 -0.41
CA ILE A 746 -22.80 -32.02 -1.15
C ILE A 746 -21.94 -30.85 -0.64
N CYS A 747 -20.73 -31.15 -0.17
CA CYS A 747 -19.86 -30.24 0.57
C CYS A 747 -18.54 -30.00 -0.19
N ASP A 748 -18.32 -30.73 -1.27
CA ASP A 748 -17.23 -30.53 -2.23
C ASP A 748 -17.80 -30.46 -3.66
N GLY A 749 -17.37 -29.45 -4.43
CA GLY A 749 -17.78 -29.23 -5.82
C GLY A 749 -18.76 -28.06 -6.07
N PRO A 750 -19.03 -27.73 -7.35
CA PRO A 750 -19.74 -26.51 -7.77
C PRO A 750 -21.24 -26.49 -7.41
N SER A 751 -21.79 -27.60 -6.94
CA SER A 751 -23.16 -27.70 -6.45
C SER A 751 -23.27 -27.52 -4.92
N ALA A 752 -22.14 -27.35 -4.22
CA ALA A 752 -22.11 -27.08 -2.79
C ALA A 752 -22.60 -25.65 -2.51
N THR A 753 -23.72 -25.55 -1.80
CA THR A 753 -24.32 -24.26 -1.42
C THR A 753 -23.98 -23.99 0.04
N LYS A 754 -23.11 -23.01 0.28
CA LYS A 754 -22.70 -22.62 1.63
C LYS A 754 -23.80 -21.88 2.37
N LEU A 755 -23.86 -22.02 3.69
CA LEU A 755 -24.77 -21.21 4.50
C LEU A 755 -24.37 -19.74 4.47
N THR A 756 -25.36 -18.87 4.48
CA THR A 756 -25.15 -17.42 4.49
C THR A 756 -24.64 -16.95 5.84
N SER A 757 -23.95 -15.80 5.85
CA SER A 757 -23.43 -15.21 7.08
C SER A 757 -24.56 -14.95 8.09
N GLY A 758 -24.37 -15.36 9.34
CA GLY A 758 -25.38 -15.20 10.38
C GLY A 758 -25.15 -16.11 11.58
N PHE A 759 -26.08 -16.07 12.53
CA PHE A 759 -26.08 -16.92 13.73
C PHE A 759 -27.10 -18.05 13.59
N TYR A 760 -26.70 -19.26 13.95
CA TYR A 760 -27.50 -20.48 13.81
C TYR A 760 -27.49 -21.25 15.13
N GLN A 761 -28.64 -21.73 15.58
CA GLN A 761 -28.69 -22.72 16.66
C GLN A 761 -28.38 -24.10 16.09
N ILE A 762 -27.60 -24.90 16.81
CA ILE A 762 -27.14 -26.22 16.40
C ILE A 762 -27.41 -27.28 17.47
N GLY A 763 -27.82 -28.46 17.02
CA GLY A 763 -28.02 -29.64 17.85
C GLY A 763 -29.21 -29.59 18.82
N VAL A 764 -29.42 -30.69 19.54
CA VAL A 764 -30.46 -30.83 20.58
C VAL A 764 -30.01 -30.26 21.94
N SER A 765 -28.78 -29.75 22.03
CA SER A 765 -28.10 -29.35 23.28
C SER A 765 -27.85 -27.85 23.38
N ASN A 766 -28.70 -27.03 22.76
CA ASN A 766 -28.79 -25.59 23.01
C ASN A 766 -27.46 -24.82 22.78
N GLN A 767 -26.86 -25.05 21.62
CA GLN A 767 -25.60 -24.41 21.18
C GLN A 767 -25.87 -23.53 19.96
N TRP A 768 -25.01 -22.53 19.73
CA TRP A 768 -25.06 -21.67 18.55
C TRP A 768 -23.70 -21.60 17.85
N ILE A 769 -23.74 -21.37 16.54
CA ILE A 769 -22.58 -21.07 15.70
C ILE A 769 -22.79 -19.73 14.99
N GLN A 770 -21.70 -19.01 14.75
CA GLN A 770 -21.66 -17.88 13.83
C GLN A 770 -20.98 -18.32 12.55
N VAL A 771 -21.61 -18.03 11.42
CA VAL A 771 -21.11 -18.32 10.08
C VAL A 771 -20.76 -16.99 9.42
N ASN A 772 -19.59 -16.91 8.77
CA ASN A 772 -19.13 -15.72 8.06
C ASN A 772 -19.63 -15.69 6.59
N SER A 773 -19.22 -14.66 5.83
CA SER A 773 -19.58 -14.50 4.41
C SER A 773 -19.12 -15.65 3.50
N ASN A 774 -18.16 -16.45 3.96
CA ASN A 774 -17.57 -17.55 3.21
C ASN A 774 -18.15 -18.92 3.61
N GLY A 775 -19.19 -18.95 4.45
CA GLY A 775 -19.82 -20.18 4.93
C GLY A 775 -19.05 -20.92 6.02
N ILE A 776 -18.06 -20.28 6.64
CA ILE A 776 -17.19 -20.90 7.65
C ILE A 776 -17.65 -20.51 9.05
N VAL A 777 -17.64 -21.46 9.97
CA VAL A 777 -17.93 -21.24 11.38
C VAL A 777 -16.81 -20.42 12.02
N SER A 778 -17.12 -19.18 12.36
CA SER A 778 -16.19 -18.21 12.93
C SER A 778 -16.22 -18.16 14.46
N SER A 779 -17.32 -18.57 15.07
CA SER A 779 -17.44 -18.69 16.53
C SER A 779 -18.53 -19.70 16.92
N THR A 780 -18.41 -20.26 18.11
CA THR A 780 -19.38 -21.20 18.70
C THR A 780 -19.68 -20.82 20.14
N GLY A 781 -20.88 -21.05 20.63
CA GLY A 781 -21.24 -20.80 22.03
C GLY A 781 -22.44 -21.61 22.51
N SER A 782 -22.79 -21.45 23.78
CA SER A 782 -23.97 -22.07 24.38
C SER A 782 -25.09 -21.04 24.56
N CYS A 783 -26.31 -21.41 24.22
CA CYS A 783 -27.54 -20.64 24.44
C CYS A 783 -27.99 -20.77 25.91
N ALA A 784 -27.12 -20.55 26.89
CA ALA A 784 -27.44 -20.75 28.30
C ALA A 784 -28.29 -19.59 28.84
N ILE A 785 -29.61 -19.74 28.73
CA ILE A 785 -30.57 -18.89 29.42
C ILE A 785 -30.50 -19.23 30.92
N LYS A 786 -30.09 -18.25 31.74
CA LYS A 786 -29.88 -18.45 33.18
C LYS A 786 -31.03 -17.84 33.96
N SER A 787 -31.48 -18.54 35.00
CA SER A 787 -32.50 -18.02 35.92
C SER A 787 -31.90 -17.08 36.95
N PHE A 788 -32.59 -15.98 37.26
CA PHE A 788 -32.28 -15.09 38.37
C PHE A 788 -33.55 -14.79 39.17
N ASN A 789 -33.41 -14.51 40.46
CA ASN A 789 -34.53 -14.14 41.32
C ASN A 789 -34.74 -12.62 41.28
N SER A 790 -36.00 -12.20 41.20
CA SER A 790 -36.36 -10.78 41.16
C SER A 790 -37.71 -10.49 41.80
N SER A 791 -38.08 -9.21 41.91
CA SER A 791 -39.43 -8.78 42.27
C SER A 791 -40.39 -8.83 41.08
N VAL A 792 -41.69 -8.66 41.33
CA VAL A 792 -42.60 -8.22 40.26
C VAL A 792 -42.20 -6.85 39.72
N VAL A 793 -42.67 -6.52 38.52
CA VAL A 793 -42.42 -5.21 37.88
C VAL A 793 -42.99 -4.08 38.74
N ASP A 794 -42.20 -3.04 38.95
CA ASP A 794 -42.64 -1.79 39.58
C ASP A 794 -42.49 -0.64 38.56
N PRO A 795 -43.52 0.18 38.33
CA PRO A 795 -43.42 1.34 37.45
C PRO A 795 -42.62 2.51 38.05
N GLN A 796 -42.28 2.49 39.35
CA GLN A 796 -41.69 3.63 40.06
C GLN A 796 -40.31 3.32 40.66
N ILE A 797 -39.33 4.19 40.42
CA ILE A 797 -37.98 4.10 41.02
C ILE A 797 -38.03 4.26 42.55
N SER A 798 -38.96 5.05 43.07
CA SER A 798 -39.06 5.37 44.50
C SER A 798 -39.49 4.19 45.36
N THR A 799 -40.15 3.17 44.80
CA THR A 799 -40.72 2.03 45.54
C THR A 799 -40.03 0.69 45.25
N ILE A 800 -39.33 0.55 44.11
CA ILE A 800 -38.71 -0.73 43.70
C ILE A 800 -37.76 -1.32 44.74
N CYS A 801 -37.00 -0.49 45.45
CA CYS A 801 -36.03 -0.93 46.45
C CYS A 801 -36.66 -1.49 47.73
N THR A 802 -37.98 -1.40 47.88
CA THR A 802 -38.75 -2.01 48.97
C THR A 802 -39.52 -3.26 48.55
N GLN A 803 -39.52 -3.60 47.25
CA GLN A 803 -40.25 -4.76 46.74
C GLN A 803 -39.64 -6.07 47.21
N THR A 804 -40.49 -7.08 47.41
CA THR A 804 -40.06 -8.43 47.81
C THR A 804 -39.56 -9.20 46.59
N ILE A 805 -38.41 -9.88 46.73
CA ILE A 805 -37.85 -10.75 45.69
C ILE A 805 -38.51 -12.12 45.83
N ASN A 806 -39.51 -12.40 44.99
CA ASN A 806 -40.32 -13.62 45.05
C ASN A 806 -40.66 -14.22 43.68
N GLN A 807 -40.06 -13.70 42.60
CA GLN A 807 -40.21 -14.20 41.25
C GLN A 807 -38.88 -14.77 40.74
N THR A 808 -38.99 -15.68 39.77
CA THR A 808 -37.84 -16.19 39.03
C THR A 808 -38.02 -15.82 37.56
N TYR A 809 -37.02 -15.14 37.01
CA TYR A 809 -36.94 -14.73 35.61
C TYR A 809 -35.67 -15.25 34.98
N TYR A 810 -35.48 -15.01 33.69
CA TYR A 810 -34.36 -15.56 32.93
C TYR A 810 -33.64 -14.50 32.12
N HIS A 811 -32.34 -14.63 31.89
CA HIS A 811 -31.55 -13.68 31.09
C HIS A 811 -30.51 -14.37 30.19
N THR A 812 -30.05 -13.63 29.17
CA THR A 812 -29.07 -14.09 28.16
C THR A 812 -27.61 -13.83 28.52
N GLY A 813 -27.33 -13.36 29.73
CA GLY A 813 -26.00 -12.93 30.14
C GLY A 813 -25.06 -14.09 30.49
N ALA A 814 -23.76 -13.87 30.30
CA ALA A 814 -22.72 -14.84 30.66
C ALA A 814 -22.56 -14.98 32.19
N ASN A 815 -22.92 -13.96 32.96
CA ASN A 815 -22.79 -13.94 34.43
C ASN A 815 -23.98 -14.61 35.13
N THR A 816 -23.84 -14.93 36.42
CA THR A 816 -24.93 -15.48 37.24
C THR A 816 -26.01 -14.46 37.57
N ALA A 817 -25.67 -13.16 37.51
CA ALA A 817 -26.61 -12.07 37.66
C ALA A 817 -26.69 -11.28 36.34
N PRO A 818 -27.88 -10.75 36.00
CA PRO A 818 -28.07 -9.95 34.80
C PRO A 818 -27.30 -8.62 34.83
N GLN A 819 -26.76 -8.21 33.68
CA GLN A 819 -26.03 -6.95 33.48
C GLN A 819 -26.66 -6.06 32.41
N ALA A 820 -26.23 -4.80 32.35
CA ALA A 820 -26.67 -3.88 31.31
C ALA A 820 -26.30 -4.42 29.92
N GLY A 821 -27.27 -4.45 29.01
CA GLY A 821 -27.13 -5.03 27.68
C GLY A 821 -27.71 -6.45 27.53
N ASP A 822 -27.93 -7.18 28.63
CA ASP A 822 -28.59 -8.49 28.61
C ASP A 822 -30.08 -8.37 28.26
N PHE A 823 -30.68 -9.42 27.71
CA PHE A 823 -32.12 -9.53 27.52
C PHE A 823 -32.73 -10.38 28.64
N ALA A 824 -33.86 -9.92 29.19
CA ALA A 824 -34.56 -10.58 30.29
C ALA A 824 -35.97 -11.03 29.90
N TYR A 825 -36.36 -12.20 30.40
CA TYR A 825 -37.55 -12.95 30.00
C TYR A 825 -38.29 -13.47 31.23
N SER A 826 -39.62 -13.55 31.13
CA SER A 826 -40.46 -14.17 32.16
C SER A 826 -40.43 -15.70 32.13
N ASP A 827 -40.00 -16.29 31.02
CA ASP A 827 -39.80 -17.72 30.80
C ASP A 827 -38.41 -17.99 30.19
N GLN A 828 -38.13 -19.21 29.75
CA GLN A 828 -36.84 -19.60 29.18
C GLN A 828 -36.59 -19.01 27.77
N GLY A 829 -36.67 -17.69 27.62
CA GLY A 829 -36.24 -16.95 26.42
C GLY A 829 -37.33 -16.56 25.42
N VAL A 830 -38.60 -16.83 25.72
CA VAL A 830 -39.71 -16.64 24.77
C VAL A 830 -40.46 -15.33 25.03
N THR A 831 -40.85 -15.07 26.28
CA THR A 831 -41.65 -13.90 26.64
C THR A 831 -40.77 -12.83 27.28
N ILE A 832 -40.54 -11.71 26.57
CA ILE A 832 -39.73 -10.59 27.08
C ILE A 832 -40.36 -9.98 28.33
N LEU A 833 -39.52 -9.57 29.28
CA LEU A 833 -40.00 -8.81 30.43
C LEU A 833 -40.51 -7.43 29.99
N PRO A 834 -41.69 -6.99 30.48
CA PRO A 834 -42.22 -5.68 30.15
C PRO A 834 -41.37 -4.55 30.77
N ASN A 835 -41.51 -3.35 30.22
CA ASN A 835 -40.82 -2.17 30.74
C ASN A 835 -41.19 -1.89 32.20
N GLY A 836 -40.18 -1.54 33.00
CA GLY A 836 -40.30 -1.22 34.41
C GLY A 836 -39.03 -1.55 35.18
N TYR A 837 -39.14 -1.48 36.50
CA TYR A 837 -38.03 -1.72 37.41
C TYR A 837 -38.20 -3.05 38.13
N TYR A 838 -37.10 -3.80 38.28
CA TYR A 838 -37.10 -5.15 38.83
C TYR A 838 -35.99 -5.30 39.86
N ARG A 839 -36.33 -5.53 41.13
CA ARG A 839 -35.35 -5.62 42.20
C ARG A 839 -34.66 -6.98 42.13
N ILE A 840 -33.33 -7.00 42.11
CA ILE A 840 -32.56 -8.25 41.99
C ILE A 840 -31.75 -8.58 43.23
N SER A 841 -31.50 -7.60 44.10
CA SER A 841 -30.81 -7.81 45.37
C SER A 841 -31.29 -6.82 46.44
N SER A 842 -30.73 -6.91 47.65
CA SER A 842 -31.00 -5.92 48.71
C SER A 842 -30.55 -4.52 48.31
N THR A 843 -29.60 -4.40 47.38
CA THR A 843 -28.91 -3.15 47.01
C THR A 843 -29.04 -2.77 45.55
N GLU A 844 -29.69 -3.55 44.68
CA GLU A 844 -29.73 -3.29 43.23
C GLU A 844 -31.07 -3.66 42.58
N TYR A 845 -31.43 -2.92 41.53
CA TYR A 845 -32.55 -3.19 40.64
C TYR A 845 -32.17 -3.00 39.16
N LEU A 846 -32.91 -3.65 38.27
CA LEU A 846 -32.78 -3.54 36.82
C LEU A 846 -33.74 -2.47 36.29
N ASN A 847 -33.28 -1.72 35.29
CA ASN A 847 -34.10 -0.78 34.53
C ASN A 847 -34.32 -1.30 33.10
N LEU A 848 -35.57 -1.60 32.75
CA LEU A 848 -36.00 -1.93 31.39
C LEU A 848 -36.92 -0.82 30.88
N ASN A 849 -36.43 0.06 30.01
CA ASN A 849 -37.19 1.21 29.51
C ASN A 849 -37.27 1.30 27.98
N GLN A 850 -36.64 0.38 27.25
CA GLN A 850 -36.53 0.42 25.79
C GLN A 850 -37.60 -0.39 25.03
N GLY A 851 -38.48 -1.12 25.71
CA GLY A 851 -39.55 -1.90 25.09
C GLY A 851 -39.11 -3.21 24.42
N THR A 852 -37.81 -3.52 24.47
CA THR A 852 -37.20 -4.67 23.79
C THR A 852 -36.89 -5.86 24.71
N GLY A 853 -37.18 -5.74 26.00
CA GLY A 853 -36.73 -6.70 27.03
C GLY A 853 -35.24 -6.59 27.36
N GLN A 854 -34.52 -5.63 26.77
CA GLN A 854 -33.12 -5.36 27.08
C GLN A 854 -32.98 -4.55 28.37
N ILE A 855 -32.05 -4.96 29.23
CA ILE A 855 -31.68 -4.26 30.45
C ILE A 855 -30.88 -3.03 30.08
N ALA A 856 -31.45 -1.84 30.28
CA ALA A 856 -30.80 -0.57 29.99
C ALA A 856 -29.70 -0.25 31.01
N ALA A 857 -29.92 -0.58 32.28
CA ALA A 857 -28.95 -0.39 33.35
C ALA A 857 -29.23 -1.30 34.55
N VAL A 858 -28.18 -1.62 35.30
CA VAL A 858 -28.28 -2.12 36.69
C VAL A 858 -27.99 -0.93 37.61
N VAL A 859 -28.93 -0.61 38.49
CA VAL A 859 -28.88 0.59 39.32
C VAL A 859 -28.87 0.21 40.79
N THR A 860 -28.00 0.84 41.57
CA THR A 860 -27.95 0.65 43.02
C THR A 860 -29.13 1.33 43.70
N CYS A 861 -29.80 0.61 44.59
CA CYS A 861 -30.83 1.13 45.48
C CYS A 861 -30.28 2.20 46.39
N THR A 862 -30.80 3.42 46.26
CA THR A 862 -30.58 4.49 47.21
C THR A 862 -31.47 4.25 48.45
N PRO A 863 -30.93 4.26 49.68
CA PRO A 863 -31.76 4.09 50.88
C PRO A 863 -32.83 5.19 50.96
N PRO A 864 -34.08 4.88 51.37
CA PRO A 864 -35.09 5.92 51.59
C PRO A 864 -34.65 6.87 52.71
N THR A 865 -34.80 8.19 52.48
CA THR A 865 -34.52 9.21 53.50
C THR A 865 -35.71 9.31 54.45
N TYR A 866 -35.48 9.05 55.74
CA TYR A 866 -36.49 9.18 56.78
C TYR A 866 -36.44 10.56 57.42
N TYR A 867 -37.53 11.32 57.30
CA TYR A 867 -37.67 12.66 57.86
C TYR A 867 -38.35 12.58 59.23
N PRO A 868 -37.69 13.03 60.32
CA PRO A 868 -38.29 13.05 61.66
C PRO A 868 -39.34 14.16 61.78
N PHE A 869 -40.41 13.89 62.52
CA PHE A 869 -41.38 14.88 62.95
C PHE A 869 -41.82 14.62 64.39
N ASN A 870 -42.19 15.69 65.10
CA ASN A 870 -42.61 15.61 66.49
C ASN A 870 -44.12 15.40 66.59
N CYS A 871 -44.55 14.50 67.48
CA CYS A 871 -45.95 14.23 67.76
C CYS A 871 -46.13 13.71 69.20
N LYS A 872 -47.36 13.30 69.55
CA LYS A 872 -47.64 12.62 70.82
C LYS A 872 -48.71 11.56 70.64
N GLN A 873 -48.47 10.34 71.11
CA GLN A 873 -49.49 9.30 71.12
C GLN A 873 -50.60 9.60 72.13
N GLN A 874 -51.85 9.41 71.70
CA GLN A 874 -53.05 9.54 72.52
C GLN A 874 -53.89 8.26 72.49
N PRO A 875 -54.65 7.96 73.56
CA PRO A 875 -55.38 6.71 73.68
C PRO A 875 -56.67 6.66 72.83
N ASN A 876 -57.23 7.82 72.46
CA ASN A 876 -58.45 7.92 71.65
C ASN A 876 -58.57 9.33 71.00
N PRO A 877 -59.45 9.50 69.98
CA PRO A 877 -59.62 10.77 69.27
C PRO A 877 -60.06 11.94 70.15
N SER A 878 -60.93 11.68 71.14
CA SER A 878 -61.42 12.71 72.04
C SER A 878 -60.30 13.28 72.92
N SER A 879 -59.37 12.44 73.38
CA SER A 879 -58.16 12.85 74.10
C SER A 879 -57.19 13.62 73.21
N ALA A 880 -57.10 13.27 71.92
CA ALA A 880 -56.28 13.98 70.94
C ALA A 880 -56.79 15.41 70.67
N CYS A 881 -58.11 15.61 70.59
CA CYS A 881 -58.71 16.92 70.34
C CYS A 881 -58.56 17.96 71.46
N ILE A 882 -58.36 17.52 72.70
CA ILE A 882 -58.23 18.40 73.86
C ILE A 882 -56.79 18.50 74.38
N TYR A 883 -55.83 17.91 73.64
CA TYR A 883 -54.44 17.84 74.05
C TYR A 883 -53.76 19.22 73.94
N SER A 884 -53.14 19.67 75.04
CA SER A 884 -52.46 20.96 75.15
C SER A 884 -51.00 20.87 75.63
N GLY A 885 -50.44 19.64 75.65
CA GLY A 885 -49.05 19.38 76.06
C GLY A 885 -48.03 19.58 74.93
N ALA A 886 -46.76 19.34 75.23
CA ALA A 886 -45.68 19.40 74.23
C ALA A 886 -45.60 18.11 73.41
N LEU A 887 -45.37 18.23 72.10
CA LEU A 887 -45.12 17.11 71.20
C LEU A 887 -43.67 16.64 71.34
N ASP A 888 -43.44 15.67 72.22
CA ASP A 888 -42.11 15.22 72.68
C ASP A 888 -41.71 13.83 72.14
N GLU A 889 -42.57 13.17 71.35
CA GLU A 889 -42.25 11.91 70.68
C GLU A 889 -41.84 12.18 69.23
N VAL A 890 -40.85 11.44 68.72
CA VAL A 890 -40.34 11.58 67.35
C VAL A 890 -40.71 10.34 66.56
N TYR A 891 -41.38 10.55 65.44
CA TYR A 891 -41.69 9.52 64.45
C TYR A 891 -41.17 9.96 63.09
N TYR A 892 -41.10 9.04 62.13
CA TYR A 892 -40.51 9.28 60.82
C TYR A 892 -41.53 9.06 59.71
N THR A 893 -41.36 9.78 58.61
CA THR A 893 -42.04 9.53 57.33
C THR A 893 -41.00 9.56 56.21
N THR A 894 -41.31 8.99 55.05
CA THR A 894 -40.48 9.09 53.83
C THR A 894 -40.75 10.38 53.05
N THR A 895 -41.68 11.23 53.51
CA THR A 895 -42.02 12.50 52.87
C THR A 895 -41.41 13.69 53.64
N PRO A 896 -40.69 14.61 52.97
CA PRO A 896 -40.03 15.74 53.64
C PRO A 896 -41.00 16.76 54.24
N THR A 897 -42.27 16.73 53.85
CA THR A 897 -43.37 17.59 54.32
C THR A 897 -44.00 17.10 55.64
N GLY A 898 -43.54 15.97 56.19
CA GLY A 898 -44.13 15.36 57.38
C GLY A 898 -45.43 14.60 57.06
N PRO A 899 -46.30 14.30 58.04
CA PRO A 899 -47.60 13.67 57.82
C PRO A 899 -48.61 14.59 57.07
N GLY A 900 -48.16 15.73 56.54
CA GLY A 900 -48.95 16.75 55.85
C GLY A 900 -49.60 16.28 54.55
N ASP A 901 -49.16 15.17 53.97
CA ASP A 901 -49.65 14.65 52.69
C ASP A 901 -50.97 13.85 52.83
N GLY A 902 -51.46 13.65 54.06
CA GLY A 902 -52.78 13.08 54.34
C GLY A 902 -52.83 11.55 54.33
N ALA A 903 -54.03 11.00 54.04
CA ALA A 903 -54.29 9.56 54.09
C ALA A 903 -53.32 8.75 53.22
N GLY A 904 -52.88 7.59 53.71
CA GLY A 904 -51.90 6.72 53.03
C GLY A 904 -50.43 7.07 53.30
N THR A 905 -50.14 8.14 54.04
CA THR A 905 -48.76 8.46 54.44
C THR A 905 -48.24 7.42 55.44
N LYS A 906 -47.10 6.77 55.14
CA LYS A 906 -46.46 5.77 56.01
C LYS A 906 -45.72 6.42 57.18
N ILE A 907 -45.99 5.95 58.39
CA ILE A 907 -45.41 6.43 59.64
C ILE A 907 -44.56 5.33 60.26
N TYR A 908 -43.32 5.68 60.62
CA TYR A 908 -42.31 4.76 61.14
C TYR A 908 -41.90 5.16 62.56
N SER A 909 -41.68 4.18 63.43
CA SER A 909 -41.22 4.39 64.82
C SER A 909 -39.72 4.67 64.92
N ASP A 910 -38.95 4.39 63.86
CA ASP A 910 -37.51 4.62 63.80
C ASP A 910 -37.07 5.07 62.40
N ASN A 911 -35.82 5.51 62.30
CA ASN A 911 -35.18 5.87 61.04
C ASN A 911 -34.60 4.67 60.28
N GLN A 912 -35.02 3.44 60.62
CA GLN A 912 -34.58 2.19 60.00
C GLN A 912 -35.72 1.49 59.25
N GLY A 913 -36.95 2.04 59.28
CA GLY A 913 -38.08 1.58 58.48
C GLY A 913 -39.09 0.71 59.23
N THR A 914 -39.10 0.70 60.57
CA THR A 914 -40.11 -0.04 61.34
C THR A 914 -41.44 0.73 61.34
N LEU A 915 -42.49 0.16 60.74
CA LEU A 915 -43.83 0.75 60.70
C LEU A 915 -44.51 0.75 62.07
N VAL A 916 -45.24 1.82 62.38
CA VAL A 916 -46.03 1.91 63.62
C VAL A 916 -47.26 1.01 63.58
N SER A 917 -47.63 0.42 64.71
CA SER A 917 -48.94 -0.24 64.86
C SER A 917 -50.08 0.78 64.83
N SER A 918 -51.34 0.34 64.82
CA SER A 918 -52.49 1.23 64.86
C SER A 918 -52.55 2.08 66.13
N ILE A 919 -52.22 3.36 66.02
CA ILE A 919 -52.15 4.34 67.10
C ILE A 919 -52.76 5.67 66.66
N ILE A 920 -53.05 6.54 67.62
CA ILE A 920 -53.52 7.90 67.37
C ILE A 920 -52.43 8.87 67.80
N LEU A 921 -52.01 9.76 66.90
CA LEU A 921 -50.93 10.72 67.12
C LEU A 921 -51.47 12.15 66.97
N VAL A 922 -51.16 13.02 67.94
CA VAL A 922 -51.35 14.47 67.80
C VAL A 922 -50.11 15.05 67.12
N TYR A 923 -50.31 15.76 66.02
CA TYR A 923 -49.24 16.30 65.17
C TYR A 923 -49.01 17.80 65.36
N ALA A 924 -50.06 18.55 65.69
CA ALA A 924 -49.94 19.98 65.94
C ALA A 924 -50.93 20.42 67.03
N THR A 925 -50.43 21.17 68.01
CA THR A 925 -51.22 21.74 69.10
C THR A 925 -51.49 23.22 68.81
N GLY A 926 -52.69 23.53 68.32
CA GLY A 926 -53.18 24.87 68.00
C GLY A 926 -54.71 24.90 68.07
N SER A 927 -55.38 26.02 67.80
CA SER A 927 -56.84 26.04 67.58
C SER A 927 -57.07 26.26 66.08
N PRO A 928 -57.40 25.22 65.30
CA PRO A 928 -57.72 23.84 65.70
C PRO A 928 -56.50 22.92 65.96
N THR A 929 -56.65 21.92 66.85
CA THR A 929 -55.64 20.89 67.15
C THR A 929 -55.74 19.78 66.11
N VAL A 930 -54.59 19.32 65.61
CA VAL A 930 -54.54 18.36 64.50
C VAL A 930 -54.02 17.01 64.96
N TRP A 931 -54.78 15.96 64.67
CA TRP A 931 -54.40 14.57 64.96
C TRP A 931 -54.69 13.65 63.77
N PHE A 932 -54.09 12.47 63.78
CA PHE A 932 -54.41 11.42 62.82
C PHE A 932 -54.31 10.04 63.48
N ALA A 933 -55.00 9.06 62.91
CA ALA A 933 -54.87 7.66 63.30
C ALA A 933 -54.09 6.89 62.24
N THR A 934 -53.35 5.87 62.67
CA THR A 934 -52.68 4.94 61.77
C THR A 934 -53.41 3.60 61.70
N GLN A 935 -53.45 3.02 60.51
CA GLN A 935 -53.91 1.67 60.25
C GLN A 935 -52.82 0.92 59.48
N ASN A 936 -52.28 -0.16 60.05
CA ASN A 936 -51.18 -0.94 59.48
C ASN A 936 -49.94 -0.10 59.09
N GLY A 937 -49.63 0.95 59.86
CA GLY A 937 -48.47 1.81 59.63
C GLY A 937 -48.71 2.99 58.68
N GLU A 938 -49.91 3.15 58.13
CA GLU A 938 -50.28 4.28 57.27
C GLU A 938 -51.32 5.17 57.96
N ILE A 939 -51.33 6.47 57.69
CA ILE A 939 -52.44 7.34 58.08
C ILE A 939 -53.72 6.79 57.45
N ASP A 940 -54.73 6.54 58.29
CA ASP A 940 -55.97 5.90 57.86
C ASP A 940 -56.75 6.75 56.82
N GLY A 941 -57.81 6.17 56.26
CA GLY A 941 -58.61 6.81 55.21
C GLY A 941 -59.29 8.12 55.64
N ASN A 942 -59.27 8.49 56.92
CA ASN A 942 -59.79 9.77 57.39
C ASN A 942 -58.74 10.89 57.25
N GLY A 943 -57.45 10.58 57.08
CA GLY A 943 -56.41 11.59 56.94
C GLY A 943 -56.17 12.43 58.21
N LEU A 944 -55.69 13.66 58.04
CA LEU A 944 -55.50 14.61 59.13
C LEU A 944 -56.86 15.14 59.60
N GLN A 945 -57.12 15.02 60.89
CA GLN A 945 -58.35 15.44 61.55
C GLN A 945 -58.11 16.72 62.35
N TYR A 946 -59.04 17.66 62.25
CA TYR A 946 -58.99 18.95 62.92
C TYR A 946 -60.07 19.00 64.00
N CYS A 947 -59.66 19.39 65.21
CA CYS A 947 -60.51 19.73 66.32
C CYS A 947 -60.46 21.25 66.50
#